data_AF-A0A1M5HXH9-F1
#
_entry.id   AF-A0A1M5HXH9-F1
#
_cell.length_a   1.000
_cell.length_b   1.000
_cell.length_c   1.000
_cell.angle_alpha   90.00
_cell.angle_beta   90.00
_cell.angle_gamma   90.00
#
_symmetry.space_group_name_H-M   'P 1'
#
loop_
_entity.id
_entity.type
_entity.pdbx_description
1 polymer ?
#
loop_
_entity_poly.entity_id
_entity_poly.type
_entity_poly.pdbx_seq_one_letter_code
_entity_poly.pdbx_strand_id
1 'polypeptide(L)'
;MRREKNRNLALRLMSICALASMALLAACSSSDDKSVAGGASGDAGVVAVKDLDVAGVSQKGPFVKGSAVTVQGIDCKTMKFTDEVFEGEVKNNMGEFVVEKVNLSTTCAVVAVTGEYRSEMTGKKVSDKLTLRALTNLKDRTHVNVNLLTNLEYERVMHYVAEKGKTFDEAKDLAETEVLAAFGMAGDTTEFEDLDIFGTSDADATLLAISVLMQGDADVKTLTERMDKFSDSFAESGTWNDDDTKKAIIDWIANAVAKAVMDSIRKNMENWGFANEVPDFETAVDAFATNVSKEESNDSVKTEGWSWDVPKEARLNPNIKYDSMVDPRDKQVYKVVKIDVPDANYSQVWMAENLNYADSVKTPSLKGGNWCYNDDEKNCKVSGRYYSWAAAIDSVALANDSKEPLVCGYGKKCGLDRAVQGICPDGWHLPSIYEWGLLSVALGNAPVSGEPLKALTGWNDAGTDHNNGTDLYGFAALPTGRRISATKWEKVGSDVYYWSATEYSANDGRYFNINNVYTNSYTYQNSKSYGQSVRCVKGDPSTAPVRPSSSSSVTSVSSSSVESSSSEASSSSQSSSSETSGSSSSVVPEDPSSVVTGTMTDNRDGQTYKTVKIGDQVWMAENLNFETDSSFCYNDSAEYCAKYGRLYVWTAAMDACPSDWHLPDLAEWRMLLAAVGGDSIAGTKLKSTSGWNSDGNGTDDFGFTVLPAGGWGSKDFVGEAAAFWTSEWYDEYDNYAYGIRLYTDTIVRKFYSNKYIGSSVRCVKD
;
A
#
# COMPACT_ATOMS: atom_id res chain seq x y z
N MET A 1 21.07 63.45 11.57
CA MET A 1 20.80 63.09 12.97
C MET A 1 20.00 61.78 13.08
N ARG A 2 20.61 60.68 12.64
CA ARG A 2 20.02 59.32 12.71
C ARG A 2 21.14 58.26 12.76
N ARG A 3 22.19 58.55 13.55
CA ARG A 3 23.36 57.72 13.83
C ARG A 3 23.91 58.13 15.21
N GLU A 4 23.13 57.95 16.27
CA GLU A 4 23.64 58.15 17.65
C GLU A 4 22.78 57.56 18.79
N LYS A 5 21.81 56.68 18.51
CA LYS A 5 21.01 56.00 19.56
C LYS A 5 21.12 54.48 19.62
N ASN A 6 22.01 53.86 18.84
CA ASN A 6 22.28 52.41 18.87
C ASN A 6 23.58 52.04 19.59
N ARG A 7 23.93 52.73 20.68
CA ARG A 7 25.19 52.47 21.42
C ARG A 7 25.07 52.30 22.93
N ASN A 8 23.84 52.26 23.49
CA ASN A 8 23.63 52.14 24.94
C ASN A 8 22.64 51.04 25.39
N LEU A 9 22.38 50.02 24.55
CA LEU A 9 21.57 48.86 24.95
C LEU A 9 22.36 47.53 24.94
N ALA A 10 23.52 47.47 24.29
CA ALA A 10 24.38 46.28 24.22
C ALA A 10 25.32 46.09 25.44
N LEU A 11 25.15 46.87 26.52
CA LEU A 11 26.06 46.86 27.68
C LEU A 11 25.37 46.64 29.05
N ARG A 12 24.15 46.08 29.08
CA ARG A 12 23.45 45.74 30.35
C ARG A 12 22.95 44.29 30.44
N LEU A 13 23.49 43.37 29.64
CA LEU A 13 23.09 41.95 29.62
C LEU A 13 24.27 40.97 29.76
N MET A 14 25.45 41.43 30.17
CA MET A 14 26.52 40.54 30.66
C MET A 14 26.76 40.80 32.14
N SER A 15 26.69 39.74 32.95
CA SER A 15 26.91 39.66 34.41
C SER A 15 25.66 39.66 35.29
N ILE A 16 24.90 38.56 35.27
CA ILE A 16 24.47 37.88 36.50
C ILE A 16 24.69 36.36 36.31
N CYS A 17 25.84 35.90 36.83
CA CYS A 17 26.22 34.60 37.41
C CYS A 17 25.50 33.33 36.91
N ALA A 18 26.13 32.31 36.30
CA ALA A 18 27.41 31.65 36.59
C ALA A 18 27.62 31.31 38.07
N LEU A 19 27.17 30.10 38.46
CA LEU A 19 27.49 29.24 39.63
C LEU A 19 26.37 28.16 39.63
N ALA A 20 26.54 26.90 39.27
CA ALA A 20 27.58 25.98 39.70
C ALA A 20 27.78 24.86 38.65
N SER A 21 29.02 24.75 38.18
CA SER A 21 29.59 23.55 37.59
C SER A 21 30.99 23.42 38.16
N MET A 22 31.22 22.39 38.99
CA MET A 22 32.49 21.65 39.17
C MET A 22 32.47 20.77 40.43
N ALA A 23 32.51 19.45 40.21
CA ALA A 23 33.45 18.48 40.79
C ALA A 23 33.30 17.17 39.98
N LEU A 24 34.19 16.85 39.04
CA LEU A 24 35.43 16.04 39.21
C LEU A 24 35.12 14.61 39.71
N LEU A 25 35.62 13.49 39.16
CA LEU A 25 36.47 13.15 38.01
C LEU A 25 36.59 11.60 38.00
N ALA A 26 36.87 11.04 36.83
CA ALA A 26 37.70 9.85 36.56
C ALA A 26 37.20 8.43 36.89
N ALA A 27 36.96 7.65 35.83
CA ALA A 27 37.72 6.40 35.59
C ALA A 27 37.72 6.08 34.07
N CYS A 28 38.84 5.53 33.61
CA CYS A 28 39.28 5.45 32.22
C CYS A 28 38.78 4.23 31.43
N SER A 29 38.75 4.41 30.10
CA SER A 29 39.10 3.50 28.98
C SER A 29 39.02 1.97 29.15
N SER A 30 38.33 1.32 28.19
CA SER A 30 38.96 0.38 27.24
C SER A 30 37.98 -0.05 26.16
N SER A 31 38.41 0.08 24.91
CA SER A 31 37.92 -0.66 23.74
C SER A 31 38.02 -2.18 23.95
N ASP A 32 37.03 -2.94 23.46
CA ASP A 32 37.23 -4.20 22.72
C ASP A 32 35.90 -4.79 22.23
N ASP A 33 35.85 -5.12 20.95
CA ASP A 33 34.87 -6.01 20.33
C ASP A 33 34.87 -7.40 20.99
N LYS A 34 33.68 -8.01 21.14
CA LYS A 34 33.45 -9.43 20.85
C LYS A 34 31.98 -9.84 20.98
N SER A 35 31.49 -10.41 19.89
CA SER A 35 30.38 -11.35 19.84
C SER A 35 30.48 -12.45 20.90
N VAL A 36 29.39 -12.77 21.61
CA VAL A 36 29.11 -14.13 22.10
C VAL A 36 27.60 -14.36 22.12
N ALA A 37 27.19 -15.45 21.46
CA ALA A 37 25.88 -16.07 21.57
C ALA A 37 25.79 -16.99 22.80
N GLY A 38 24.59 -17.11 23.38
CA GLY A 38 24.15 -18.34 24.07
C GLY A 38 23.76 -18.22 25.55
N GLY A 39 22.47 -18.46 25.84
CA GLY A 39 22.05 -19.52 26.76
C GLY A 39 21.77 -19.20 28.24
N ALA A 40 20.47 -19.13 28.53
CA ALA A 40 19.75 -19.63 29.73
C ALA A 40 19.85 -18.93 31.11
N SER A 41 18.66 -18.48 31.53
CA SER A 41 18.04 -18.58 32.88
C SER A 41 18.71 -17.87 34.07
N GLY A 42 18.09 -16.76 34.48
CA GLY A 42 18.31 -16.09 35.76
C GLY A 42 17.51 -14.80 35.83
N ASP A 43 16.30 -14.89 36.36
CA ASP A 43 15.34 -13.81 36.62
C ASP A 43 15.98 -12.57 37.28
N ALA A 44 16.18 -11.53 36.47
CA ALA A 44 16.31 -10.15 36.87
C ALA A 44 15.71 -9.33 35.71
N GLY A 45 14.53 -8.75 35.96
CA GLY A 45 13.73 -8.05 34.96
C GLY A 45 14.56 -7.09 34.10
N VAL A 46 14.47 -7.26 32.78
CA VAL A 46 15.09 -6.35 31.82
C VAL A 46 14.31 -5.03 31.88
N VAL A 47 14.84 -4.06 32.61
CA VAL A 47 14.35 -2.68 32.62
C VAL A 47 14.86 -2.00 31.34
N ALA A 48 13.96 -1.65 30.43
CA ALA A 48 14.29 -1.03 29.15
C ALA A 48 14.50 0.50 29.26
N VAL A 49 13.74 1.17 30.13
CA VAL A 49 13.90 2.58 30.51
C VAL A 49 14.25 2.65 31.98
N LYS A 50 15.38 3.24 32.35
CA LYS A 50 15.88 3.24 33.73
C LYS A 50 16.19 4.65 34.22
N ASP A 51 15.62 5.00 35.38
CA ASP A 51 15.83 6.27 36.08
C ASP A 51 15.75 7.49 35.13
N LEU A 52 14.79 7.49 34.20
CA LEU A 52 14.61 8.54 33.21
C LEU A 52 13.67 9.63 33.74
N ASP A 53 14.08 10.89 33.65
CA ASP A 53 13.17 12.01 33.90
C ASP A 53 12.44 12.36 32.61
N VAL A 54 11.12 12.17 32.59
CA VAL A 54 10.27 12.49 31.43
C VAL A 54 9.67 13.87 31.65
N ALA A 55 10.07 14.83 30.82
CA ALA A 55 9.61 16.21 30.88
C ALA A 55 8.72 16.55 29.68
N GLY A 56 7.97 17.64 29.73
CA GLY A 56 7.13 18.06 28.61
C GLY A 56 6.23 19.23 28.98
N VAL A 57 5.46 19.71 28.01
CA VAL A 57 4.33 20.61 28.23
C VAL A 57 3.01 19.93 27.88
N SER A 58 1.96 20.22 28.66
CA SER A 58 0.62 19.68 28.42
C SER A 58 -0.37 20.76 28.00
N GLN A 59 -0.96 20.64 26.81
CA GLN A 59 -1.56 21.77 26.09
C GLN A 59 -2.81 21.42 25.24
N LYS A 60 -3.98 21.87 25.72
CA LYS A 60 -5.17 22.22 24.91
C LYS A 60 -5.20 23.74 24.78
N GLY A 61 -5.38 24.39 25.92
CA GLY A 61 -4.45 25.44 26.37
C GLY A 61 -3.62 24.87 27.53
N PRO A 62 -2.76 25.64 28.20
CA PRO A 62 -1.89 25.07 29.21
C PRO A 62 -2.73 24.49 30.36
N PHE A 63 -2.49 23.21 30.67
CA PHE A 63 -3.03 22.63 31.90
C PHE A 63 -2.47 23.40 33.09
N VAL A 64 -3.30 23.61 34.10
CA VAL A 64 -2.90 24.42 35.26
C VAL A 64 -2.04 23.60 36.21
N LYS A 65 -1.24 24.30 37.03
CA LYS A 65 -0.44 23.70 38.08
C LYS A 65 -1.28 22.76 38.96
N GLY A 66 -0.75 21.55 39.20
CA GLY A 66 -1.40 20.50 40.00
C GLY A 66 -2.30 19.55 39.21
N SER A 67 -2.41 19.72 37.89
CA SER A 67 -3.00 18.69 37.01
C SER A 67 -2.16 17.42 37.07
N ALA A 68 -2.81 16.26 37.11
CA ALA A 68 -2.14 14.98 37.26
C ALA A 68 -1.50 14.53 35.95
N VAL A 69 -0.30 13.98 36.01
CA VAL A 69 0.44 13.42 34.88
C VAL A 69 0.79 11.97 35.20
N THR A 70 0.57 11.05 34.27
CA THR A 70 0.97 9.65 34.41
C THR A 70 1.84 9.21 33.24
N VAL A 71 2.89 8.46 33.51
CA VAL A 71 3.68 7.73 32.50
C VAL A 71 3.50 6.24 32.74
N GLN A 72 2.89 5.55 31.79
CA GLN A 72 2.66 4.10 31.87
C GLN A 72 3.37 3.38 30.72
N GLY A 73 4.08 2.30 31.02
CA GLY A 73 4.74 1.51 29.98
C GLY A 73 3.74 0.74 29.11
N ILE A 74 4.04 0.61 27.83
CA ILE A 74 3.27 -0.16 26.87
C ILE A 74 4.22 -0.94 25.95
N ASP A 75 3.84 -2.17 25.59
CA ASP A 75 4.66 -2.99 24.71
C ASP A 75 4.62 -2.45 23.27
N CYS A 76 5.79 -2.10 22.73
CA CYS A 76 5.94 -1.47 21.41
C CYS A 76 5.46 -2.33 20.23
N LYS A 77 5.19 -3.62 20.42
CA LYS A 77 4.81 -4.54 19.34
C LYS A 77 3.36 -5.00 19.43
N THR A 78 2.82 -5.07 20.64
CA THR A 78 1.50 -5.61 20.92
C THR A 78 0.52 -4.56 21.43
N MET A 79 1.01 -3.38 21.78
CA MET A 79 0.23 -2.30 22.40
C MET A 79 -0.48 -2.72 23.71
N LYS A 80 0.05 -3.75 24.38
CA LYS A 80 -0.44 -4.17 25.69
C LYS A 80 0.22 -3.32 26.77
N PHE A 81 -0.60 -2.75 27.64
CA PHE A 81 -0.12 -2.02 28.80
C PHE A 81 0.67 -2.92 29.75
N THR A 82 1.72 -2.33 30.31
CA THR A 82 2.49 -2.90 31.41
C THR A 82 1.96 -2.40 32.76
N ASP A 83 2.36 -3.05 33.85
CA ASP A 83 1.88 -2.73 35.19
C ASP A 83 2.57 -1.48 35.78
N GLU A 84 3.68 -1.05 35.19
CA GLU A 84 4.49 0.08 35.63
C GLU A 84 3.85 1.42 35.29
N VAL A 85 3.42 2.15 36.33
CA VAL A 85 2.84 3.50 36.24
C VAL A 85 3.58 4.45 37.18
N PHE A 86 3.99 5.60 36.64
CA PHE A 86 4.62 6.69 37.39
C PHE A 86 3.74 7.91 37.37
N GLU A 87 3.61 8.58 38.51
CA GLU A 87 2.77 9.75 38.67
C GLU A 87 3.62 11.01 38.87
N GLY A 88 3.15 12.11 38.30
CA GLY A 88 3.68 13.44 38.51
C GLY A 88 2.57 14.47 38.43
N GLU A 89 2.97 15.74 38.37
CA GLU A 89 2.05 16.86 38.29
C GLU A 89 2.61 17.96 37.42
N VAL A 90 1.72 18.71 36.79
CA VAL A 90 2.04 19.96 36.11
C VAL A 90 2.57 20.97 37.13
N LYS A 91 3.76 21.50 36.89
CA LYS A 91 4.55 22.31 37.83
C LYS A 91 4.19 23.80 37.81
N ASN A 92 3.71 24.31 36.68
CA ASN A 92 3.37 25.72 36.51
C ASN A 92 2.13 25.92 35.63
N ASN A 93 1.78 27.18 35.35
CA ASN A 93 0.60 27.52 34.56
C ASN A 93 0.86 27.58 33.04
N MET A 94 2.05 27.18 32.59
CA MET A 94 2.40 26.98 31.17
C MET A 94 2.17 25.52 30.74
N GLY A 95 1.82 24.64 31.67
CA GLY A 95 1.63 23.22 31.39
C GLY A 95 2.89 22.37 31.53
N GLU A 96 4.02 22.95 31.97
CA GLU A 96 5.28 22.20 32.13
C GLU A 96 5.15 21.14 33.22
N PHE A 97 5.61 19.93 32.94
CA PHE A 97 5.68 18.84 33.89
C PHE A 97 7.03 18.11 33.83
N VAL A 98 7.36 17.41 34.91
CA VAL A 98 8.45 16.43 34.97
C VAL A 98 7.97 15.27 35.83
N VAL A 99 8.09 14.05 35.31
CA VAL A 99 7.91 12.80 36.04
C VAL A 99 9.29 12.20 36.26
N GLU A 100 9.75 12.22 37.51
CA GLU A 100 11.12 11.86 37.86
C GLU A 100 11.29 10.35 38.00
N LYS A 101 12.47 9.85 37.62
CA LYS A 101 12.91 8.45 37.86
C LYS A 101 11.95 7.39 37.32
N VAL A 102 11.46 7.58 36.10
CA VAL A 102 10.64 6.61 35.38
C VAL A 102 11.47 5.36 35.10
N ASN A 103 10.93 4.20 35.47
CA ASN A 103 11.54 2.89 35.26
C ASN A 103 10.52 1.93 34.61
N LEU A 104 10.71 1.57 33.34
CA LEU A 104 9.78 0.75 32.56
C LEU A 104 10.47 -0.48 31.97
N SER A 105 9.73 -1.59 31.86
CA SER A 105 10.18 -2.80 31.16
C SER A 105 10.17 -2.67 29.63
N THR A 106 9.55 -1.63 29.08
CA THR A 106 9.48 -1.34 27.64
C THR A 106 9.98 0.08 27.33
N THR A 107 10.35 0.34 26.08
CA THR A 107 10.75 1.71 25.65
C THR A 107 9.56 2.58 25.28
N CYS A 108 8.43 1.99 24.86
CA CYS A 108 7.22 2.75 24.56
C CYS A 108 6.42 3.05 25.84
N ALA A 109 5.83 4.23 25.89
CA ALA A 109 5.04 4.69 27.01
C ALA A 109 3.85 5.54 26.56
N VAL A 110 2.80 5.51 27.36
CA VAL A 110 1.70 6.47 27.28
C VAL A 110 1.90 7.52 28.37
N VAL A 111 2.02 8.78 27.95
CA VAL A 111 1.99 9.94 28.85
C VAL A 111 0.58 10.52 28.80
N ALA A 112 -0.13 10.51 29.93
CA ALA A 112 -1.48 11.05 30.02
C ALA A 112 -1.55 12.18 31.04
N VAL A 113 -2.29 13.23 30.71
CA VAL A 113 -2.51 14.38 31.59
C VAL A 113 -3.99 14.58 31.81
N THR A 114 -4.40 14.61 33.08
CA THR A 114 -5.79 14.84 33.47
C THR A 114 -5.89 16.02 34.42
N GLY A 115 -6.66 17.04 34.04
CA GLY A 115 -6.85 18.19 34.92
C GLY A 115 -7.59 19.36 34.29
N GLU A 116 -7.54 20.47 35.01
CA GLU A 116 -8.11 21.74 34.59
C GLU A 116 -7.13 22.44 33.65
N TYR A 117 -7.63 23.21 32.71
CA TYR A 117 -6.80 23.94 31.75
C TYR A 117 -7.26 25.38 31.60
N ARG A 118 -6.36 26.22 31.07
CA ARG A 118 -6.72 27.58 30.69
C ARG A 118 -7.11 27.59 29.22
N SER A 119 -8.35 27.97 28.91
CA SER A 119 -8.85 27.99 27.54
C SER A 119 -8.40 29.27 26.82
N GLU A 120 -7.75 29.09 25.68
CA GLU A 120 -7.38 30.11 24.69
C GLU A 120 -8.63 30.83 24.16
N MET A 121 -9.75 30.12 24.06
CA MET A 121 -11.05 30.65 23.63
C MET A 121 -11.57 31.77 24.55
N THR A 122 -11.39 31.61 25.87
CA THR A 122 -11.98 32.51 26.88
C THR A 122 -10.96 33.32 27.68
N GLY A 123 -9.69 32.96 27.60
CA GLY A 123 -8.61 33.51 28.43
C GLY A 123 -8.64 33.04 29.90
N LYS A 124 -9.63 32.22 30.27
CA LYS A 124 -9.95 31.84 31.64
C LYS A 124 -9.68 30.37 31.92
N LYS A 125 -9.55 30.05 33.21
CA LYS A 125 -9.47 28.67 33.70
C LYS A 125 -10.82 27.98 33.52
N VAL A 126 -10.79 26.75 33.02
CA VAL A 126 -11.92 25.83 32.92
C VAL A 126 -11.80 24.80 34.03
N SER A 127 -12.84 24.68 34.85
CA SER A 127 -12.83 23.84 36.07
C SER A 127 -13.15 22.38 35.82
N ASP A 128 -13.82 22.08 34.70
CA ASP A 128 -14.07 20.70 34.28
C ASP A 128 -12.77 20.06 33.80
N LYS A 129 -12.57 18.79 34.16
CA LYS A 129 -11.34 18.08 33.86
C LYS A 129 -11.36 17.53 32.44
N LEU A 130 -10.25 17.73 31.73
CA LEU A 130 -9.97 17.12 30.44
C LEU A 130 -8.83 16.11 30.60
N THR A 131 -8.83 15.05 29.80
CA THR A 131 -7.71 14.11 29.68
C THR A 131 -7.17 14.16 28.26
N LEU A 132 -5.85 14.28 28.12
CA LEU A 132 -5.15 14.10 26.85
C LEU A 132 -4.04 13.05 27.03
N ARG A 133 -3.67 12.40 25.92
CA ARG A 133 -2.65 11.35 25.88
C ARG A 133 -1.62 11.64 24.79
N ALA A 134 -0.41 11.13 25.00
CA ALA A 134 0.61 10.97 23.99
C ALA A 134 1.18 9.56 24.09
N LEU A 135 1.28 8.87 22.95
CA LEU A 135 1.89 7.55 22.85
C LEU A 135 3.25 7.70 22.17
N THR A 136 4.32 7.33 22.86
CA THR A 136 5.68 7.71 22.44
C THR A 136 6.74 6.64 22.73
N ASN A 137 7.90 6.74 22.09
CA ASN A 137 9.06 5.88 22.29
C ASN A 137 10.18 6.62 23.05
N LEU A 138 10.37 6.29 24.33
CA LEU A 138 11.32 6.94 25.23
C LEU A 138 12.78 6.52 25.02
N LYS A 139 13.06 5.66 24.02
CA LYS A 139 14.44 5.26 23.69
C LYS A 139 15.27 6.46 23.21
N ASP A 140 14.65 7.33 22.42
CA ASP A 140 15.34 8.39 21.68
C ASP A 140 14.92 9.80 22.14
N ARG A 141 14.05 9.91 23.17
CA ARG A 141 13.61 11.20 23.72
C ARG A 141 13.38 11.20 25.23
N THR A 142 13.51 12.38 25.83
CA THR A 142 13.20 12.66 27.25
C THR A 142 12.17 13.78 27.41
N HIS A 143 11.81 14.43 26.30
CA HIS A 143 10.78 15.47 26.25
C HIS A 143 9.58 14.92 25.48
N VAL A 144 8.38 15.06 26.04
CA VAL A 144 7.13 14.53 25.48
C VAL A 144 6.02 15.53 25.76
N ASN A 145 5.67 16.33 24.76
CA ASN A 145 4.51 17.21 24.87
C ASN A 145 3.23 16.40 24.73
N VAL A 146 2.24 16.71 25.57
CA VAL A 146 0.92 16.10 25.53
C VAL A 146 -0.07 17.15 25.07
N ASN A 147 -0.54 17.04 23.84
CA ASN A 147 -1.39 18.04 23.23
C ASN A 147 -2.59 17.41 22.51
N LEU A 148 -3.38 18.23 21.81
CA LEU A 148 -4.58 17.72 21.17
C LEU A 148 -4.25 16.76 20.01
N LEU A 149 -3.20 17.04 19.25
CA LEU A 149 -2.77 16.19 18.13
C LEU A 149 -2.28 14.83 18.60
N THR A 150 -1.46 14.78 19.66
CA THR A 150 -1.00 13.50 20.25
C THR A 150 -2.15 12.63 20.76
N ASN A 151 -3.26 13.26 21.17
CA ASN A 151 -4.46 12.54 21.59
C ASN A 151 -5.28 12.03 20.40
N LEU A 152 -5.34 12.78 19.30
CA LEU A 152 -6.12 12.41 18.11
C LEU A 152 -5.48 11.27 17.30
N GLU A 153 -4.16 11.16 17.31
CA GLU A 153 -3.44 10.04 16.68
C GLU A 153 -3.48 8.73 17.50
N TYR A 154 -3.80 8.82 18.79
CA TYR A 154 -3.54 7.76 19.77
C TYR A 154 -4.12 6.40 19.35
N GLU A 155 -5.41 6.32 19.05
CA GLU A 155 -6.05 5.06 18.66
C GLU A 155 -5.61 4.59 17.25
N ARG A 156 -5.18 5.52 16.39
CA ARG A 156 -4.68 5.18 15.05
C ARG A 156 -3.32 4.46 15.12
N VAL A 157 -2.42 4.95 15.96
CA VAL A 157 -1.12 4.30 16.21
C VAL A 157 -1.35 2.92 16.85
N MET A 158 -2.27 2.83 17.83
CA MET A 158 -2.64 1.56 18.47
C MET A 158 -3.14 0.53 17.45
N HIS A 159 -4.04 0.93 16.56
CA HIS A 159 -4.58 0.07 15.49
C HIS A 159 -3.47 -0.42 14.53
N TYR A 160 -2.58 0.47 14.11
CA TYR A 160 -1.49 0.09 13.19
C TYR A 160 -0.53 -0.93 13.77
N VAL A 161 -0.17 -0.79 15.04
CA VAL A 161 0.76 -1.74 15.67
C VAL A 161 0.04 -3.03 16.04
N ALA A 162 -1.10 -2.95 16.73
CA ALA A 162 -1.78 -4.13 17.27
C ALA A 162 -2.46 -4.99 16.20
N GLU A 163 -2.99 -4.38 15.13
CA GLU A 163 -3.82 -5.07 14.13
C GLU A 163 -3.18 -5.12 12.75
N LYS A 164 -2.38 -4.12 12.36
CA LYS A 164 -1.69 -4.09 11.06
C LYS A 164 -0.23 -4.54 11.11
N GLY A 165 0.29 -4.86 12.30
CA GLY A 165 1.65 -5.38 12.49
C GLY A 165 2.77 -4.42 12.09
N LYS A 166 2.48 -3.11 12.02
CA LYS A 166 3.49 -2.08 11.73
C LYS A 166 4.44 -1.89 12.90
N THR A 167 5.66 -1.43 12.62
CA THR A 167 6.53 -0.96 13.70
C THR A 167 5.95 0.31 14.34
N PHE A 168 6.34 0.58 15.58
CA PHE A 168 5.87 1.76 16.31
C PHE A 168 6.17 3.07 15.57
N ASP A 169 7.41 3.23 15.09
CA ASP A 169 7.85 4.45 14.42
C ASP A 169 7.10 4.66 13.09
N GLU A 170 6.93 3.60 12.28
CA GLU A 170 6.11 3.66 11.05
C GLU A 170 4.64 3.99 11.34
N ALA A 171 4.09 3.46 12.44
CA ALA A 171 2.71 3.72 12.84
C ALA A 171 2.52 5.18 13.24
N LYS A 172 3.50 5.80 13.91
CA LYS A 172 3.51 7.23 14.25
C LYS A 172 3.55 8.09 13.00
N ASP A 173 4.52 7.90 12.12
CA ASP A 173 4.67 8.69 10.89
C ASP A 173 3.37 8.70 10.05
N LEU A 174 2.72 7.54 9.92
CA LEU A 174 1.47 7.41 9.18
C LEU A 174 0.31 8.09 9.90
N ALA A 175 0.14 7.86 11.20
CA ALA A 175 -0.96 8.44 11.97
C ALA A 175 -0.89 9.97 11.99
N GLU A 176 0.29 10.54 12.18
CA GLU A 176 0.50 12.00 12.16
C GLU A 176 0.12 12.60 10.80
N THR A 177 0.60 11.98 9.72
CA THR A 177 0.27 12.40 8.34
C THR A 177 -1.23 12.37 8.09
N GLU A 178 -1.90 11.29 8.48
CA GLU A 178 -3.34 11.13 8.27
C GLU A 178 -4.16 12.09 9.13
N VAL A 179 -3.77 12.35 10.39
CA VAL A 179 -4.47 13.30 11.26
C VAL A 179 -4.41 14.69 10.65
N LEU A 180 -3.24 15.14 10.21
CA LEU A 180 -3.10 16.42 9.53
C LEU A 180 -3.92 16.50 8.23
N ALA A 181 -3.93 15.42 7.45
CA ALA A 181 -4.75 15.31 6.24
C ALA A 181 -6.26 15.40 6.54
N ALA A 182 -6.74 14.85 7.66
CA ALA A 182 -8.14 14.93 8.06
C ALA A 182 -8.63 16.36 8.31
N PHE A 183 -7.73 17.27 8.71
CA PHE A 183 -8.03 18.70 8.84
C PHE A 183 -7.70 19.49 7.55
N GLY A 184 -7.29 18.81 6.48
CA GLY A 184 -6.84 19.45 5.24
C GLY A 184 -5.59 20.32 5.43
N MET A 185 -4.76 19.97 6.42
CA MET A 185 -3.56 20.71 6.82
C MET A 185 -2.32 19.89 6.45
N ALA A 186 -2.08 19.65 5.15
CA ALA A 186 -0.86 18.95 4.72
C ALA A 186 0.37 19.85 4.92
N GLY A 187 1.37 19.38 5.67
CA GLY A 187 2.50 20.21 6.10
C GLY A 187 3.66 19.42 6.73
N ASP A 188 4.57 20.14 7.39
CA ASP A 188 5.82 19.63 7.97
C ASP A 188 5.57 18.46 8.95
N THR A 189 6.36 17.38 8.81
CA THR A 189 6.20 16.11 9.56
C THR A 189 6.95 16.18 10.90
N THR A 190 6.77 17.28 11.63
CA THR A 190 7.32 17.40 12.98
C THR A 190 6.48 16.53 13.91
N GLU A 191 7.14 15.67 14.68
CA GLU A 191 6.49 14.76 15.62
C GLU A 191 5.59 15.54 16.58
N PHE A 192 4.38 15.04 16.81
CA PHE A 192 3.39 15.78 17.59
C PHE A 192 3.83 16.01 19.04
N GLU A 193 4.69 15.16 19.60
CA GLU A 193 5.25 15.31 20.95
C GLU A 193 6.30 16.43 21.06
N ASP A 194 6.73 17.03 19.95
CA ASP A 194 7.67 18.17 19.95
C ASP A 194 6.95 19.52 19.81
N LEU A 195 5.66 19.52 19.46
CA LEU A 195 4.89 20.74 19.18
C LEU A 195 4.45 21.47 20.46
N ASP A 196 4.45 22.80 20.40
CA ASP A 196 4.07 23.68 21.50
C ASP A 196 3.17 24.82 21.00
N ILE A 197 1.98 25.03 21.60
CA ILE A 197 1.05 26.11 21.21
C ILE A 197 1.63 27.52 21.38
N PHE A 198 2.73 27.66 22.12
CA PHE A 198 3.50 28.89 22.31
C PHE A 198 4.74 28.98 21.40
N GLY A 199 4.99 27.95 20.59
CA GLY A 199 6.04 27.93 19.59
C GLY A 199 5.76 28.88 18.42
N THR A 200 6.71 28.94 17.48
CA THR A 200 6.68 29.90 16.37
C THR A 200 6.76 29.23 15.00
N SER A 201 6.75 27.89 14.93
CA SER A 201 6.75 27.16 13.67
C SER A 201 5.36 27.10 13.04
N ASP A 202 5.29 26.77 11.75
CA ASP A 202 4.02 26.52 11.06
C ASP A 202 3.29 25.29 11.65
N ALA A 203 4.04 24.32 12.16
CA ALA A 203 3.50 23.15 12.85
C ALA A 203 2.88 23.53 14.22
N ASP A 204 3.52 24.44 14.97
CA ASP A 204 2.95 25.00 16.21
C ASP A 204 1.66 25.79 15.94
N ALA A 205 1.64 26.56 14.85
CA ALA A 205 0.44 27.28 14.38
C ALA A 205 -0.70 26.30 14.04
N THR A 206 -0.36 25.18 13.42
CA THR A 206 -1.29 24.10 13.08
C THR A 206 -1.86 23.44 14.33
N LEU A 207 -1.03 23.13 15.33
CA LEU A 207 -1.48 22.61 16.61
C LEU A 207 -2.46 23.57 17.30
N LEU A 208 -2.11 24.86 17.36
CA LEU A 208 -2.99 25.89 17.95
C LEU A 208 -4.32 26.00 17.19
N ALA A 209 -4.29 25.95 15.85
CA ALA A 209 -5.49 25.98 15.02
C ALA A 209 -6.41 24.78 15.31
N ILE A 210 -5.87 23.56 15.36
CA ILE A 210 -6.66 22.34 15.66
C ILE A 210 -7.23 22.40 17.08
N SER A 211 -6.46 22.93 18.04
CA SER A 211 -6.97 23.20 19.39
C SER A 211 -8.19 24.12 19.38
N VAL A 212 -8.11 25.23 18.66
CA VAL A 212 -9.20 26.20 18.50
C VAL A 212 -10.41 25.58 17.79
N LEU A 213 -10.20 24.85 16.70
CA LEU A 213 -11.25 24.23 15.89
C LEU A 213 -12.05 23.19 16.67
N MET A 214 -11.34 22.27 17.34
CA MET A 214 -12.00 21.18 18.07
C MET A 214 -12.81 21.69 19.26
N GLN A 215 -12.34 22.76 19.93
CA GLN A 215 -13.11 23.39 21.01
C GLN A 215 -14.22 24.29 20.48
N GLY A 216 -13.92 25.30 19.67
CA GLY A 216 -14.91 26.28 19.25
C GLY A 216 -15.66 26.91 20.43
N ASP A 217 -16.99 26.80 20.42
CA ASP A 217 -17.88 27.19 21.53
C ASP A 217 -18.32 26.00 22.42
N ALA A 218 -17.74 24.82 22.22
CA ALA A 218 -18.04 23.63 22.99
C ALA A 218 -17.57 23.76 24.45
N ASP A 219 -18.38 23.22 25.37
CA ASP A 219 -17.93 22.93 26.72
C ASP A 219 -17.00 21.70 26.75
N VAL A 220 -16.45 21.37 27.91
CA VAL A 220 -15.50 20.25 28.04
C VAL A 220 -16.15 18.92 27.66
N LYS A 221 -17.43 18.73 27.98
CA LYS A 221 -18.13 17.48 27.66
C LYS A 221 -18.28 17.32 26.15
N THR A 222 -18.73 18.35 25.45
CA THR A 222 -18.88 18.33 23.99
C THR A 222 -17.52 18.25 23.30
N LEU A 223 -16.47 18.87 23.84
CA LEU A 223 -15.10 18.70 23.34
C LEU A 223 -14.65 17.23 23.45
N THR A 224 -14.87 16.57 24.58
CA THR A 224 -14.61 15.13 24.75
C THR A 224 -15.39 14.29 23.75
N GLU A 225 -16.70 14.53 23.62
CA GLU A 225 -17.55 13.83 22.65
C GLU A 225 -17.06 14.02 21.20
N ARG A 226 -16.51 15.19 20.84
CA ARG A 226 -15.90 15.44 19.51
C ARG A 226 -14.61 14.64 19.31
N MET A 227 -13.74 14.58 20.32
CA MET A 227 -12.51 13.77 20.24
C MET A 227 -12.82 12.27 20.14
N ASP A 228 -13.81 11.79 20.90
CA ASP A 228 -14.24 10.39 20.86
C ASP A 228 -14.80 10.03 19.48
N LYS A 229 -15.70 10.87 18.93
CA LYS A 229 -16.24 10.67 17.57
C LYS A 229 -15.17 10.71 16.49
N PHE A 230 -14.21 11.63 16.59
CA PHE A 230 -13.07 11.66 15.68
C PHE A 230 -12.36 10.31 15.73
N SER A 231 -11.98 9.88 16.93
CA SER A 231 -11.28 8.61 17.17
C SER A 231 -12.04 7.42 16.57
N ASP A 232 -13.33 7.29 16.85
CA ASP A 232 -14.18 6.21 16.35
C ASP A 232 -14.23 6.16 14.82
N SER A 233 -14.31 7.32 14.16
CA SER A 233 -14.34 7.38 12.69
C SER A 233 -12.98 7.10 12.05
N PHE A 234 -11.90 7.41 12.77
CA PHE A 234 -10.56 7.57 12.23
C PHE A 234 -9.63 6.40 12.52
N ALA A 235 -9.76 5.72 13.67
CA ALA A 235 -8.81 4.71 14.15
C ALA A 235 -8.54 3.58 13.12
N GLU A 236 -9.57 3.03 12.49
CA GLU A 236 -9.43 1.94 11.51
C GLU A 236 -9.17 2.43 10.08
N SER A 237 -9.78 3.55 9.68
CA SER A 237 -9.81 3.99 8.29
C SER A 237 -8.75 5.05 7.94
N GLY A 238 -8.21 5.76 8.93
CA GLY A 238 -7.38 6.95 8.73
C GLY A 238 -8.16 8.12 8.10
N THR A 239 -9.49 8.05 8.09
CA THR A 239 -10.37 9.03 7.43
C THR A 239 -11.40 9.57 8.43
N TRP A 240 -11.50 10.89 8.53
CA TRP A 240 -12.50 11.52 9.42
C TRP A 240 -13.86 11.61 8.73
N ASN A 241 -14.72 10.63 9.00
CA ASN A 241 -16.06 10.48 8.41
C ASN A 241 -17.19 10.99 9.35
N ASP A 242 -17.06 12.20 9.86
CA ASP A 242 -18.06 12.85 10.73
C ASP A 242 -18.40 14.26 10.21
N ASP A 243 -19.21 14.29 9.15
CA ASP A 243 -19.60 15.52 8.48
C ASP A 243 -20.43 16.45 9.38
N ASP A 244 -21.17 15.88 10.35
CA ASP A 244 -21.93 16.66 11.33
C ASP A 244 -20.99 17.49 12.23
N THR A 245 -19.91 16.89 12.73
CA THR A 245 -18.92 17.62 13.52
C THR A 245 -18.16 18.63 12.67
N LYS A 246 -17.75 18.27 11.44
CA LYS A 246 -17.10 19.22 10.52
C LYS A 246 -18.00 20.43 10.26
N LYS A 247 -19.28 20.20 9.96
CA LYS A 247 -20.28 21.25 9.75
C LYS A 247 -20.45 22.14 10.97
N ALA A 248 -20.56 21.55 12.17
CA ALA A 248 -20.66 22.31 13.41
C ALA A 248 -19.45 23.22 13.65
N ILE A 249 -18.25 22.76 13.29
CA ILE A 249 -17.02 23.56 13.37
C ILE A 249 -17.07 24.71 12.33
N ILE A 250 -17.51 24.46 11.09
CA ILE A 250 -17.64 25.50 10.06
C ILE A 250 -18.66 26.58 10.43
N ASP A 251 -19.84 26.17 10.91
CA ASP A 251 -20.87 27.08 11.39
C ASP A 251 -20.34 27.94 12.55
N TRP A 252 -19.52 27.35 13.42
CA TRP A 252 -18.84 28.07 14.47
C TRP A 252 -17.81 29.07 13.91
N ILE A 253 -16.95 28.68 12.97
CA ILE A 253 -15.95 29.57 12.34
C ILE A 253 -16.63 30.79 11.73
N ALA A 254 -17.70 30.61 10.96
CA ALA A 254 -18.44 31.70 10.33
C ALA A 254 -18.94 32.72 11.37
N ASN A 255 -19.46 32.22 12.51
CA ASN A 255 -19.89 33.06 13.63
C ASN A 255 -18.72 33.71 14.38
N ALA A 256 -17.58 33.02 14.49
CA ALA A 256 -16.37 33.48 15.16
C ALA A 256 -15.69 34.63 14.40
N VAL A 257 -15.59 34.52 13.07
CA VAL A 257 -15.07 35.56 12.18
C VAL A 257 -15.92 36.83 12.28
N ALA A 258 -17.26 36.70 12.22
CA ALA A 258 -18.18 37.83 12.34
C ALA A 258 -18.05 38.60 13.68
N LYS A 259 -17.56 37.92 14.73
CA LYS A 259 -17.40 38.47 16.08
C LYS A 259 -15.95 38.81 16.45
N ALA A 260 -15.01 38.71 15.50
CA ALA A 260 -13.57 38.91 15.73
C ALA A 260 -13.04 38.05 16.91
N VAL A 261 -13.48 36.79 16.97
CA VAL A 261 -13.06 35.86 18.03
C VAL A 261 -11.59 35.48 17.90
N MET A 262 -11.05 35.36 16.68
CA MET A 262 -9.63 35.05 16.46
C MET A 262 -8.70 36.11 17.08
N ASP A 263 -9.00 37.40 16.88
CA ASP A 263 -8.30 38.51 17.55
C ASP A 263 -8.36 38.40 19.08
N SER A 264 -9.48 37.89 19.61
CA SER A 264 -9.68 37.73 21.05
C SER A 264 -8.85 36.55 21.60
N ILE A 265 -8.77 35.45 20.86
CA ILE A 265 -7.91 34.29 21.20
C ILE A 265 -6.45 34.74 21.24
N ARG A 266 -5.97 35.42 20.20
CA ARG A 266 -4.61 35.98 20.13
C ARG A 266 -4.32 36.88 21.33
N LYS A 267 -5.20 37.84 21.64
CA LYS A 267 -5.07 38.70 22.82
C LYS A 267 -5.07 37.93 24.13
N ASN A 268 -5.88 36.88 24.25
CA ASN A 268 -5.91 36.05 25.46
C ASN A 268 -4.53 35.41 25.69
N MET A 269 -3.94 34.83 24.64
CA MET A 269 -2.62 34.21 24.71
C MET A 269 -1.51 35.23 24.99
N GLU A 270 -1.51 36.38 24.29
CA GLU A 270 -0.58 37.49 24.54
C GLU A 270 -0.66 37.99 26.00
N ASN A 271 -1.87 38.09 26.55
CA ASN A 271 -2.09 38.54 27.93
C ASN A 271 -1.57 37.56 28.99
N TRP A 272 -1.40 36.28 28.64
CA TRP A 272 -0.76 35.33 29.57
C TRP A 272 0.74 35.58 29.70
N GLY A 273 1.38 36.18 28.68
CA GLY A 273 2.79 36.55 28.72
C GLY A 273 3.74 35.35 28.70
N PHE A 274 3.30 34.22 28.13
CA PHE A 274 4.08 32.98 28.03
C PHE A 274 4.90 32.88 26.75
N ALA A 275 4.50 33.58 25.69
CA ALA A 275 5.18 33.62 24.40
C ALA A 275 5.55 35.06 24.01
N ASN A 276 6.62 35.22 23.23
CA ASN A 276 7.00 36.52 22.66
C ASN A 276 6.09 36.92 21.49
N GLU A 277 5.56 35.94 20.77
CA GLU A 277 4.70 36.06 19.62
C GLU A 277 3.74 34.87 19.60
N VAL A 278 2.51 35.09 19.16
CA VAL A 278 1.52 34.00 18.99
C VAL A 278 1.61 33.52 17.54
N PRO A 279 1.75 32.22 17.27
CA PRO A 279 1.86 31.69 15.92
C PRO A 279 0.63 32.03 15.04
N ASP A 280 0.78 32.03 13.72
CA ASP A 280 -0.25 32.47 12.74
C ASP A 280 -1.30 31.38 12.49
N PHE A 281 -2.01 30.97 13.55
CA PHE A 281 -2.98 29.87 13.53
C PHE A 281 -4.20 30.18 12.66
N GLU A 282 -4.53 31.44 12.44
CA GLU A 282 -5.68 31.89 11.65
C GLU A 282 -5.59 31.39 10.20
N THR A 283 -4.38 31.34 9.64
CA THR A 283 -4.13 30.80 8.29
C THR A 283 -4.56 29.33 8.18
N ALA A 284 -4.27 28.51 9.20
CA ALA A 284 -4.67 27.11 9.23
C ALA A 284 -6.20 26.96 9.46
N VAL A 285 -6.81 27.81 10.30
CA VAL A 285 -8.26 27.83 10.49
C VAL A 285 -9.00 28.17 9.18
N ASP A 286 -8.52 29.17 8.44
CA ASP A 286 -9.09 29.55 7.14
C ASP A 286 -8.89 28.45 6.07
N ALA A 287 -7.76 27.74 6.12
CA ALA A 287 -7.50 26.60 5.24
C ALA A 287 -8.49 25.46 5.50
N PHE A 288 -8.73 25.10 6.76
CA PHE A 288 -9.76 24.12 7.14
C PHE A 288 -11.12 24.56 6.64
N ALA A 289 -11.52 25.80 6.91
CA ALA A 289 -12.82 26.33 6.50
C ALA A 289 -13.02 26.29 4.98
N THR A 290 -11.98 26.66 4.23
CA THR A 290 -11.97 26.65 2.77
C THR A 290 -12.04 25.23 2.22
N ASN A 291 -11.37 24.26 2.83
CA ASN A 291 -11.36 22.88 2.37
C ASN A 291 -12.71 22.20 2.61
N VAL A 292 -13.29 22.33 3.81
CA VAL A 292 -14.65 21.82 4.07
C VAL A 292 -15.71 22.57 3.25
N SER A 293 -15.55 23.88 3.03
CA SER A 293 -16.46 24.63 2.15
C SER A 293 -16.31 24.25 0.66
N LYS A 294 -15.16 23.73 0.22
CA LYS A 294 -15.02 23.11 -1.12
C LYS A 294 -15.71 21.75 -1.17
N GLU A 295 -15.78 21.04 -0.05
CA GLU A 295 -16.59 19.82 0.11
C GLU A 295 -18.10 20.17 0.08
N GLU A 296 -18.57 21.21 0.80
CA GLU A 296 -19.98 21.64 0.82
C GLU A 296 -20.44 22.43 -0.43
N SER A 297 -19.58 23.23 -1.08
CA SER A 297 -19.94 23.93 -2.34
C SER A 297 -19.96 23.00 -3.57
N ASN A 298 -19.46 21.77 -3.42
CA ASN A 298 -19.73 20.67 -4.34
C ASN A 298 -21.15 20.08 -4.18
N ASP A 299 -21.92 20.49 -3.14
CA ASP A 299 -23.30 20.03 -2.92
C ASP A 299 -24.36 20.80 -3.75
N SER A 300 -23.95 21.47 -4.84
CA SER A 300 -24.89 21.80 -5.94
C SER A 300 -24.34 21.56 -7.35
N VAL A 301 -23.22 20.83 -7.49
CA VAL A 301 -22.85 20.17 -8.74
C VAL A 301 -22.40 18.74 -8.44
N LYS A 302 -23.37 17.84 -8.27
CA LYS A 302 -23.28 16.38 -8.50
C LYS A 302 -21.84 15.85 -8.70
N THR A 303 -21.09 15.68 -7.62
CA THR A 303 -19.78 14.97 -7.65
C THR A 303 -19.91 13.50 -7.27
N GLU A 304 -21.05 13.09 -6.68
CA GLU A 304 -21.46 11.68 -6.62
C GLU A 304 -21.84 11.19 -8.02
N GLY A 305 -21.07 10.22 -8.52
CA GLY A 305 -21.23 9.67 -9.85
C GLY A 305 -20.61 10.48 -10.98
N TRP A 306 -20.64 9.88 -12.16
CA TRP A 306 -20.01 10.40 -13.37
C TRP A 306 -20.83 11.54 -13.96
N SER A 307 -20.15 12.64 -14.26
CA SER A 307 -20.71 13.79 -14.96
C SER A 307 -19.70 14.33 -15.95
N TRP A 308 -20.17 14.58 -17.18
CA TRP A 308 -19.39 15.18 -18.26
C TRP A 308 -19.22 16.70 -18.10
N ASP A 309 -19.94 17.33 -17.17
CA ASP A 309 -19.79 18.75 -16.86
C ASP A 309 -18.66 19.01 -15.84
N VAL A 310 -18.17 17.96 -15.17
CA VAL A 310 -17.06 18.05 -14.21
C VAL A 310 -15.73 17.93 -14.96
N PRO A 311 -14.84 18.92 -14.90
CA PRO A 311 -13.56 18.88 -15.60
C PRO A 311 -12.62 17.81 -15.01
N LYS A 312 -11.70 17.28 -15.83
CA LYS A 312 -10.75 16.23 -15.40
C LYS A 312 -9.85 16.68 -14.25
N GLU A 313 -9.52 17.96 -14.20
CA GLU A 313 -8.65 18.54 -13.17
C GLU A 313 -9.28 18.44 -11.77
N ALA A 314 -10.62 18.44 -11.69
CA ALA A 314 -11.35 18.24 -10.44
C ALA A 314 -11.42 16.75 -10.01
N ARG A 315 -10.93 15.83 -10.85
CA ARG A 315 -10.90 14.38 -10.59
C ARG A 315 -9.50 13.88 -10.24
N LEU A 316 -8.47 14.73 -10.31
CA LEU A 316 -7.12 14.42 -9.86
C LEU A 316 -7.05 14.49 -8.33
N ASN A 317 -6.25 13.61 -7.72
CA ASN A 317 -6.06 13.62 -6.27
C ASN A 317 -5.26 14.86 -5.84
N PRO A 318 -5.84 15.79 -5.05
CA PRO A 318 -5.15 17.02 -4.65
C PRO A 318 -3.92 16.77 -3.77
N ASN A 319 -3.83 15.60 -3.13
CA ASN A 319 -2.70 15.21 -2.28
C ASN A 319 -1.51 14.65 -3.06
N ILE A 320 -1.68 14.42 -4.38
CA ILE A 320 -0.61 13.90 -5.23
C ILE A 320 0.05 15.04 -6.00
N LYS A 321 1.38 15.08 -5.93
CA LYS A 321 2.18 15.96 -6.78
C LYS A 321 2.30 15.35 -8.18
N TYR A 322 1.59 15.95 -9.12
CA TYR A 322 1.68 15.58 -10.54
C TYR A 322 2.77 16.35 -11.27
N ASP A 323 3.62 15.62 -11.98
CA ASP A 323 4.44 16.18 -13.05
C ASP A 323 3.58 16.45 -14.30
N SER A 324 4.15 17.09 -15.31
CA SER A 324 3.46 17.34 -16.58
C SER A 324 4.35 17.02 -17.77
N MET A 325 3.72 16.54 -18.84
CA MET A 325 4.37 16.36 -20.14
C MET A 325 3.62 17.14 -21.22
N VAL A 326 4.33 17.51 -22.28
CA VAL A 326 3.73 18.13 -23.47
C VAL A 326 3.84 17.15 -24.62
N ASP A 327 2.72 16.78 -25.23
CA ASP A 327 2.74 16.03 -26.48
C ASP A 327 3.23 16.96 -27.61
N PRO A 328 4.39 16.68 -28.22
CA PRO A 328 4.97 17.58 -29.20
C PRO A 328 4.12 17.70 -30.47
N ARG A 329 3.23 16.74 -30.74
CA ARG A 329 2.46 16.59 -31.98
C ARG A 329 1.28 17.56 -32.04
N ASP A 330 0.62 17.81 -30.91
CA ASP A 330 -0.58 18.66 -30.80
C ASP A 330 -0.48 19.75 -29.71
N LYS A 331 0.62 19.79 -28.94
CA LYS A 331 0.88 20.71 -27.82
C LYS A 331 -0.06 20.53 -26.64
N GLN A 332 -0.80 19.42 -26.57
CA GLN A 332 -1.59 19.09 -25.41
C GLN A 332 -0.66 18.80 -24.21
N VAL A 333 -0.99 19.40 -23.08
CA VAL A 333 -0.32 19.13 -21.80
C VAL A 333 -1.10 18.06 -21.06
N TYR A 334 -0.40 17.07 -20.51
CA TYR A 334 -0.97 15.98 -19.71
C TYR A 334 -0.28 15.91 -18.35
N LYS A 335 -1.05 15.65 -17.29
CA LYS A 335 -0.51 15.22 -16.00
C LYS A 335 0.04 13.80 -16.06
N VAL A 336 1.17 13.59 -15.38
CA VAL A 336 1.85 12.31 -15.25
C VAL A 336 2.26 12.10 -13.80
N VAL A 337 2.40 10.84 -13.41
CA VAL A 337 2.72 10.48 -12.03
C VAL A 337 3.73 9.34 -12.03
N LYS A 338 4.67 9.36 -11.08
CA LYS A 338 5.55 8.24 -10.79
C LYS A 338 4.86 7.36 -9.75
N ILE A 339 4.51 6.14 -10.14
CA ILE A 339 4.01 5.12 -9.21
C ILE A 339 5.22 4.35 -8.73
N ASP A 340 5.51 4.46 -7.44
CA ASP A 340 6.67 3.87 -6.77
C ASP A 340 6.17 3.05 -5.59
N VAL A 341 6.41 1.75 -5.63
CA VAL A 341 6.04 0.79 -4.57
C VAL A 341 7.32 0.03 -4.20
N PRO A 342 8.11 0.56 -3.24
CA PRO A 342 9.42 0.00 -2.89
C PRO A 342 9.35 -1.46 -2.46
N ASP A 343 8.36 -1.83 -1.65
CA ASP A 343 8.18 -3.19 -1.12
C ASP A 343 7.86 -4.21 -2.22
N ALA A 344 7.32 -3.76 -3.35
CA ALA A 344 7.06 -4.59 -4.53
C ALA A 344 8.11 -4.42 -5.63
N ASN A 345 9.20 -3.68 -5.36
CA ASN A 345 10.25 -3.31 -6.32
C ASN A 345 9.69 -2.77 -7.65
N TYR A 346 8.64 -1.95 -7.56
CA TYR A 346 7.93 -1.42 -8.72
C TYR A 346 8.11 0.10 -8.82
N SER A 347 8.58 0.58 -9.97
CA SER A 347 8.76 2.01 -10.20
C SER A 347 8.55 2.35 -11.67
N GLN A 348 7.44 3.01 -12.01
CA GLN A 348 7.12 3.42 -13.38
C GLN A 348 6.42 4.77 -13.43
N VAL A 349 6.63 5.53 -14.51
CA VAL A 349 5.93 6.80 -14.74
C VAL A 349 4.77 6.59 -15.71
N TRP A 350 3.57 6.87 -15.26
CA TRP A 350 2.32 6.71 -16.00
C TRP A 350 1.71 8.07 -16.34
N MET A 351 0.99 8.13 -17.46
CA MET A 351 0.01 9.20 -17.64
C MET A 351 -1.10 9.06 -16.59
N ALA A 352 -1.40 10.17 -15.89
CA ALA A 352 -2.55 10.27 -15.00
C ALA A 352 -3.84 10.61 -15.78
N GLU A 353 -3.67 11.22 -16.96
CA GLU A 353 -4.76 11.54 -17.88
C GLU A 353 -4.81 10.57 -19.06
N ASN A 354 -6.02 10.32 -19.59
CA ASN A 354 -6.17 9.55 -20.82
C ASN A 354 -5.72 10.38 -22.03
N LEU A 355 -5.10 9.72 -23.02
CA LEU A 355 -4.65 10.37 -24.25
C LEU A 355 -5.82 10.99 -25.03
N ASN A 356 -5.57 12.14 -25.65
CA ASN A 356 -6.56 12.92 -26.42
C ASN A 356 -6.06 13.33 -27.83
N TYR A 357 -5.02 12.68 -28.34
CA TYR A 357 -4.44 12.96 -29.66
C TYR A 357 -5.35 12.51 -30.81
N ALA A 358 -5.52 13.35 -31.84
CA ALA A 358 -6.57 13.19 -32.87
C ALA A 358 -6.15 13.42 -34.33
N ASP A 359 -4.89 13.79 -34.60
CA ASP A 359 -4.45 14.20 -35.94
C ASP A 359 -4.35 12.99 -36.90
N SER A 360 -5.47 12.72 -37.59
CA SER A 360 -5.56 11.64 -38.58
C SER A 360 -4.88 11.94 -39.91
N VAL A 361 -4.37 13.16 -40.13
CA VAL A 361 -3.58 13.51 -41.31
C VAL A 361 -2.15 13.04 -41.12
N LYS A 362 -1.54 13.35 -39.96
CA LYS A 362 -0.19 12.89 -39.61
C LYS A 362 -0.16 11.43 -39.15
N THR A 363 -1.24 10.95 -38.55
CA THR A 363 -1.34 9.57 -38.06
C THR A 363 -2.56 8.87 -38.69
N PRO A 364 -2.40 8.31 -39.91
CA PRO A 364 -3.53 7.78 -40.68
C PRO A 364 -4.33 6.66 -39.99
N SER A 365 -3.73 5.93 -39.04
CA SER A 365 -4.42 4.92 -38.22
C SER A 365 -5.59 5.47 -37.41
N LEU A 366 -5.61 6.78 -37.15
CA LEU A 366 -6.71 7.44 -36.46
C LEU A 366 -7.96 7.64 -37.33
N LYS A 367 -7.84 7.52 -38.66
CA LYS A 367 -8.93 7.83 -39.59
C LYS A 367 -10.12 6.90 -39.39
N GLY A 368 -11.20 7.43 -38.81
CA GLY A 368 -12.40 6.65 -38.45
C GLY A 368 -12.17 5.65 -37.30
N GLY A 369 -11.06 5.78 -36.56
CA GLY A 369 -10.66 4.88 -35.48
C GLY A 369 -10.48 5.59 -34.13
N ASN A 370 -10.95 6.83 -33.99
CA ASN A 370 -10.94 7.60 -32.74
C ASN A 370 -12.25 8.40 -32.58
N TRP A 371 -12.71 8.57 -31.34
CA TRP A 371 -14.01 9.19 -31.04
C TRP A 371 -14.01 9.92 -29.70
N CYS A 372 -14.89 10.91 -29.59
CA CYS A 372 -15.34 11.45 -28.31
C CYS A 372 -16.60 10.75 -27.84
N TYR A 373 -16.91 10.83 -26.54
CA TYR A 373 -18.21 10.37 -26.06
C TYR A 373 -19.33 11.16 -26.75
N ASN A 374 -20.30 10.45 -27.35
CA ASN A 374 -21.37 11.04 -28.18
C ASN A 374 -20.87 11.96 -29.30
N ASP A 375 -19.64 11.76 -29.78
CA ASP A 375 -18.99 12.58 -30.81
C ASP A 375 -18.93 14.09 -30.46
N ASP A 376 -18.98 14.45 -29.18
CA ASP A 376 -18.82 15.83 -28.70
C ASP A 376 -17.40 16.09 -28.20
N GLU A 377 -16.71 17.04 -28.83
CA GLU A 377 -15.35 17.44 -28.50
C GLU A 377 -15.18 17.93 -27.05
N LYS A 378 -16.24 18.45 -26.43
CA LYS A 378 -16.22 18.84 -25.01
C LYS A 378 -15.93 17.64 -24.10
N ASN A 379 -16.50 16.49 -24.41
CA ASN A 379 -16.34 15.28 -23.62
C ASN A 379 -14.91 14.73 -23.72
N CYS A 380 -14.27 14.85 -24.89
CA CYS A 380 -12.86 14.52 -25.06
C CYS A 380 -11.93 15.35 -24.17
N LYS A 381 -12.28 16.61 -23.89
CA LYS A 381 -11.49 17.44 -22.97
C LYS A 381 -11.59 16.97 -21.52
N VAL A 382 -12.69 16.31 -21.16
CA VAL A 382 -12.97 15.79 -19.81
C VAL A 382 -12.38 14.40 -19.59
N SER A 383 -12.32 13.53 -20.60
CA SER A 383 -11.94 12.14 -20.36
C SER A 383 -10.89 11.57 -21.30
N GLY A 384 -10.37 12.38 -22.22
CA GLY A 384 -9.61 11.88 -23.36
C GLY A 384 -10.47 11.19 -24.41
N ARG A 385 -9.82 10.57 -25.40
CA ARG A 385 -10.46 9.92 -26.54
C ARG A 385 -10.60 8.43 -26.37
N TYR A 386 -11.59 7.89 -27.08
CA TYR A 386 -11.70 6.45 -27.33
C TYR A 386 -11.02 6.13 -28.65
N TYR A 387 -10.16 5.13 -28.65
CA TYR A 387 -9.47 4.63 -29.83
C TYR A 387 -9.94 3.21 -30.14
N SER A 388 -9.99 2.84 -31.42
CA SER A 388 -9.99 1.43 -31.82
C SER A 388 -8.63 0.81 -31.52
N TRP A 389 -8.56 -0.51 -31.39
CA TRP A 389 -7.27 -1.17 -31.13
C TRP A 389 -6.26 -0.89 -32.27
N ALA A 390 -6.72 -0.90 -33.53
CA ALA A 390 -5.88 -0.57 -34.69
C ALA A 390 -5.32 0.86 -34.62
N ALA A 391 -6.11 1.81 -34.13
CA ALA A 391 -5.66 3.19 -33.91
C ALA A 391 -4.66 3.26 -32.73
N ALA A 392 -4.93 2.54 -31.64
CA ALA A 392 -4.10 2.55 -30.44
C ALA A 392 -2.68 2.01 -30.69
N ILE A 393 -2.53 0.95 -31.49
CA ILE A 393 -1.22 0.38 -31.85
C ILE A 393 -0.56 1.07 -33.05
N ASP A 394 -1.21 2.07 -33.65
CA ASP A 394 -0.81 2.71 -34.91
C ASP A 394 -0.59 1.70 -36.06
N SER A 395 -1.63 0.96 -36.42
CA SER A 395 -1.52 -0.17 -37.37
C SER A 395 -1.02 0.21 -38.76
N VAL A 396 -1.24 1.45 -39.22
CA VAL A 396 -0.70 1.95 -40.50
C VAL A 396 0.80 2.19 -40.41
N ALA A 397 1.33 2.66 -39.27
CA ALA A 397 2.77 2.74 -39.08
C ALA A 397 3.40 1.35 -39.10
N LEU A 398 2.79 0.38 -38.40
CA LEU A 398 3.24 -1.01 -38.41
C LEU A 398 3.21 -1.63 -39.81
N ALA A 399 2.18 -1.37 -40.60
CA ALA A 399 2.09 -1.91 -41.97
C ALA A 399 3.14 -1.31 -42.92
N ASN A 400 3.65 -0.11 -42.62
CA ASN A 400 4.66 0.58 -43.40
C ASN A 400 6.07 0.48 -42.79
N ASP A 401 6.25 -0.34 -41.75
CA ASP A 401 7.58 -0.57 -41.18
C ASP A 401 8.50 -1.20 -42.23
N SER A 402 9.63 -0.54 -42.48
CA SER A 402 10.57 -0.93 -43.53
C SER A 402 11.31 -2.26 -43.26
N LYS A 403 11.38 -2.68 -42.00
CA LYS A 403 12.09 -3.90 -41.57
C LYS A 403 11.12 -5.06 -41.39
N GLU A 404 9.99 -4.81 -40.74
CA GLU A 404 9.04 -5.83 -40.36
C GLU A 404 7.59 -5.33 -40.48
N PRO A 405 7.05 -5.26 -41.72
CA PRO A 405 5.71 -4.75 -41.95
C PRO A 405 4.65 -5.70 -41.39
N LEU A 406 3.77 -5.19 -40.53
CA LEU A 406 2.69 -5.95 -39.89
C LEU A 406 1.32 -5.37 -40.21
N VAL A 407 0.44 -6.19 -40.80
CA VAL A 407 -0.95 -5.79 -41.10
C VAL A 407 -1.86 -6.16 -39.93
N CYS A 408 -2.08 -5.20 -39.04
CA CYS A 408 -2.89 -5.36 -37.83
C CYS A 408 -4.30 -4.75 -37.97
N GLY A 409 -5.28 -5.34 -37.29
CA GLY A 409 -6.60 -4.74 -37.16
C GLY A 409 -7.72 -5.73 -36.84
N TYR A 410 -8.96 -5.27 -36.89
CA TYR A 410 -10.13 -6.14 -36.76
C TYR A 410 -10.24 -7.08 -37.97
N GLY A 411 -10.45 -8.38 -37.71
CA GLY A 411 -10.46 -9.42 -38.74
C GLY A 411 -9.07 -9.87 -39.21
N LYS A 412 -7.99 -9.37 -38.60
CA LYS A 412 -6.60 -9.70 -38.95
C LYS A 412 -5.76 -9.89 -37.69
N LYS A 413 -5.18 -11.08 -37.55
CA LYS A 413 -4.18 -11.37 -36.51
C LYS A 413 -2.81 -10.96 -37.08
N CYS A 414 -2.12 -10.01 -36.47
CA CYS A 414 -0.82 -9.58 -36.95
C CYS A 414 0.36 -10.23 -36.25
N GLY A 415 0.13 -10.97 -35.16
CA GLY A 415 1.21 -11.70 -34.49
C GLY A 415 2.18 -10.78 -33.76
N LEU A 416 1.72 -9.59 -33.35
CA LEU A 416 2.52 -8.63 -32.61
C LEU A 416 3.00 -9.26 -31.30
N ASP A 417 4.30 -9.56 -31.23
CA ASP A 417 4.98 -10.22 -30.12
C ASP A 417 5.97 -9.30 -29.39
N ARG A 418 5.98 -8.01 -29.76
CA ARG A 418 6.77 -6.95 -29.15
C ARG A 418 5.89 -5.81 -28.66
N ALA A 419 6.43 -4.99 -27.76
CA ALA A 419 5.83 -3.75 -27.35
C ALA A 419 6.00 -2.71 -28.46
N VAL A 420 5.08 -1.76 -28.49
CA VAL A 420 5.01 -0.73 -29.52
C VAL A 420 4.78 0.60 -28.86
N GLN A 421 5.40 1.65 -29.39
CA GLN A 421 5.04 3.02 -29.04
C GLN A 421 3.52 3.22 -29.26
N GLY A 422 3.00 2.69 -30.36
CA GLY A 422 1.61 2.86 -30.74
C GLY A 422 1.29 4.33 -30.91
N ILE A 423 0.10 4.73 -30.48
CA ILE A 423 -0.37 6.12 -30.58
C ILE A 423 0.24 7.06 -29.53
N CYS A 424 0.99 6.53 -28.57
CA CYS A 424 1.65 7.32 -27.54
C CYS A 424 2.75 8.23 -28.14
N PRO A 425 3.03 9.39 -27.51
CA PRO A 425 4.09 10.29 -27.97
C PRO A 425 5.47 9.70 -27.79
N ASP A 426 6.48 10.27 -28.46
CA ASP A 426 7.87 9.79 -28.38
C ASP A 426 8.38 9.74 -26.92
N GLY A 427 9.06 8.65 -26.57
CA GLY A 427 9.50 8.37 -25.19
C GLY A 427 8.40 7.79 -24.27
N TRP A 428 7.22 7.53 -24.82
CA TRP A 428 6.11 6.85 -24.17
C TRP A 428 5.61 5.73 -25.06
N HIS A 429 4.96 4.73 -24.49
CA HIS A 429 4.42 3.62 -25.27
C HIS A 429 3.09 3.11 -24.73
N LEU A 430 2.39 2.36 -25.60
CA LEU A 430 1.14 1.69 -25.25
C LEU A 430 1.48 0.47 -24.38
N PRO A 431 0.99 0.38 -23.13
CA PRO A 431 1.41 -0.68 -22.23
C PRO A 431 1.03 -2.07 -22.74
N SER A 432 1.95 -3.01 -22.58
CA SER A 432 1.69 -4.43 -22.78
C SER A 432 0.78 -4.98 -21.67
N ILE A 433 0.23 -6.18 -21.87
CA ILE A 433 -0.56 -6.82 -20.81
C ILE A 433 0.31 -7.17 -19.59
N TYR A 434 1.62 -7.30 -19.79
CA TYR A 434 2.59 -7.58 -18.74
C TYR A 434 2.81 -6.36 -17.86
N GLU A 435 2.90 -5.16 -18.43
CA GLU A 435 3.06 -3.93 -17.64
C GLU A 435 1.81 -3.59 -16.83
N TRP A 436 0.63 -3.83 -17.41
CA TRP A 436 -0.63 -3.78 -16.66
C TRP A 436 -0.65 -4.81 -15.53
N GLY A 437 -0.14 -6.01 -15.77
CA GLY A 437 0.01 -7.06 -14.76
C GLY A 437 0.97 -6.65 -13.63
N LEU A 438 2.15 -6.12 -13.96
CA LEU A 438 3.14 -5.65 -12.98
C LEU A 438 2.58 -4.52 -12.11
N LEU A 439 1.91 -3.53 -12.72
CA LEU A 439 1.22 -2.48 -11.97
C LEU A 439 0.16 -3.09 -11.03
N SER A 440 -0.67 -4.02 -11.53
CA SER A 440 -1.70 -4.66 -10.71
C SER A 440 -1.11 -5.43 -9.53
N VAL A 441 -0.03 -6.19 -9.75
CA VAL A 441 0.67 -6.97 -8.71
C VAL A 441 1.29 -6.06 -7.66
N ALA A 442 1.98 -5.00 -8.08
CA ALA A 442 2.60 -4.04 -7.17
C ALA A 442 1.58 -3.38 -6.22
N LEU A 443 0.32 -3.29 -6.65
CA LEU A 443 -0.76 -2.63 -5.92
C LEU A 443 -1.67 -3.60 -5.14
N GLY A 444 -1.16 -4.79 -4.81
CA GLY A 444 -1.92 -5.79 -4.02
C GLY A 444 -2.71 -6.80 -4.85
N ASN A 445 -2.54 -6.82 -6.18
CA ASN A 445 -3.15 -7.71 -7.18
C ASN A 445 -4.58 -7.35 -7.60
N ALA A 446 -5.03 -8.05 -8.65
CA ALA A 446 -6.33 -7.94 -9.29
C ALA A 446 -7.55 -7.85 -8.34
N PRO A 447 -7.58 -8.40 -7.11
CA PRO A 447 -8.71 -8.22 -6.21
C PRO A 447 -8.77 -6.88 -5.47
N VAL A 448 -7.68 -6.10 -5.40
CA VAL A 448 -7.64 -4.85 -4.62
C VAL A 448 -6.97 -3.68 -5.35
N SER A 449 -6.22 -3.93 -6.44
CA SER A 449 -5.45 -2.93 -7.16
C SER A 449 -6.29 -1.90 -7.93
N GLY A 450 -7.59 -2.13 -8.10
CA GLY A 450 -8.50 -1.16 -8.69
C GLY A 450 -8.72 0.04 -7.76
N GLU A 451 -8.88 -0.18 -6.46
CA GLU A 451 -9.13 0.88 -5.47
C GLU A 451 -8.07 1.99 -5.44
N PRO A 452 -6.76 1.69 -5.33
CA PRO A 452 -5.72 2.72 -5.33
C PRO A 452 -5.48 3.38 -6.70
N LEU A 453 -6.09 2.86 -7.77
CA LEU A 453 -6.00 3.43 -9.13
C LEU A 453 -7.21 4.28 -9.52
N LYS A 454 -8.39 4.00 -8.97
CA LYS A 454 -9.63 4.77 -9.22
C LYS A 454 -9.48 6.21 -8.71
N ALA A 455 -10.00 7.17 -9.46
CA ALA A 455 -10.12 8.55 -9.00
C ALA A 455 -10.97 8.66 -7.73
N LEU A 456 -10.70 9.70 -6.92
CA LEU A 456 -11.40 9.99 -5.66
C LEU A 456 -12.91 10.21 -5.82
N THR A 457 -13.34 10.64 -7.00
CA THR A 457 -14.75 10.91 -7.30
C THR A 457 -15.11 10.50 -8.73
N GLY A 458 -16.41 10.34 -8.99
CA GLY A 458 -16.95 10.18 -10.34
C GLY A 458 -17.36 8.76 -10.70
N TRP A 459 -17.20 7.80 -9.80
CA TRP A 459 -17.71 6.45 -9.94
C TRP A 459 -19.15 6.40 -9.42
N ASN A 460 -20.07 5.92 -10.26
CA ASN A 460 -21.49 5.80 -9.94
C ASN A 460 -21.69 4.76 -8.84
N ASP A 461 -22.69 5.00 -8.00
CA ASP A 461 -23.12 4.06 -6.98
C ASP A 461 -23.57 2.71 -7.58
N ALA A 462 -23.11 1.61 -6.99
CA ALA A 462 -23.49 0.24 -7.30
C ALA A 462 -24.21 -0.49 -6.16
N GLY A 463 -24.61 0.20 -5.10
CA GLY A 463 -25.25 -0.40 -3.93
C GLY A 463 -24.27 -1.08 -2.97
N THR A 464 -23.00 -0.65 -2.99
CA THR A 464 -21.95 -1.02 -2.04
C THR A 464 -21.35 0.26 -1.47
N ASP A 465 -20.99 0.24 -0.18
CA ASP A 465 -20.17 1.30 0.41
C ASP A 465 -18.81 1.30 -0.35
N HIS A 466 -18.27 2.47 -0.75
CA HIS A 466 -16.96 2.63 -1.42
C HIS A 466 -16.85 2.44 -2.96
N ASN A 467 -17.70 3.09 -3.77
CA ASN A 467 -17.61 3.02 -5.25
C ASN A 467 -16.45 3.82 -5.87
N ASN A 468 -16.03 4.92 -5.24
CA ASN A 468 -14.85 5.69 -5.66
C ASN A 468 -13.55 4.98 -5.27
N GLY A 469 -12.41 5.49 -5.74
CA GLY A 469 -11.09 5.01 -5.30
C GLY A 469 -10.44 5.88 -4.25
N THR A 470 -9.31 5.42 -3.74
CA THR A 470 -8.42 6.20 -2.87
C THR A 470 -7.40 7.00 -3.67
N ASP A 471 -7.25 6.71 -4.96
CA ASP A 471 -6.25 7.30 -5.87
C ASP A 471 -4.86 7.47 -5.23
N LEU A 472 -4.44 6.45 -4.47
CA LEU A 472 -3.29 6.51 -3.56
C LEU A 472 -1.98 6.89 -4.27
N TYR A 473 -1.86 6.55 -5.55
CA TYR A 473 -0.68 6.81 -6.37
C TYR A 473 -0.91 7.87 -7.44
N GLY A 474 -2.06 8.56 -7.41
CA GLY A 474 -2.43 9.58 -8.39
C GLY A 474 -2.61 9.05 -9.80
N PHE A 475 -3.02 7.80 -9.98
CA PHE A 475 -3.35 7.31 -11.30
C PHE A 475 -4.63 7.98 -11.83
N ALA A 476 -5.62 8.28 -11.00
CA ALA A 476 -6.85 8.98 -11.37
C ALA A 476 -7.63 8.29 -12.52
N ALA A 477 -7.92 6.99 -12.39
CA ALA A 477 -8.74 6.28 -13.37
C ALA A 477 -10.18 6.83 -13.36
N LEU A 478 -10.64 7.27 -14.52
CA LEU A 478 -11.98 7.81 -14.74
C LEU A 478 -12.89 6.74 -15.35
N PRO A 479 -14.13 6.55 -14.87
CA PRO A 479 -15.04 5.51 -15.36
C PRO A 479 -15.69 5.88 -16.70
N THR A 480 -14.88 5.96 -17.75
CA THR A 480 -15.30 6.46 -19.07
C THR A 480 -16.13 5.44 -19.86
N GLY A 481 -16.29 4.22 -19.37
CA GLY A 481 -16.89 3.13 -20.12
C GLY A 481 -16.16 2.85 -21.43
N ARG A 482 -16.89 2.36 -22.43
CA ARG A 482 -16.38 2.08 -23.77
C ARG A 482 -17.43 2.31 -24.84
N ARG A 483 -16.98 2.56 -26.07
CA ARG A 483 -17.84 2.61 -27.26
C ARG A 483 -17.90 1.23 -27.92
N ILE A 484 -19.10 0.72 -28.18
CA ILE A 484 -19.28 -0.60 -28.82
C ILE A 484 -19.82 -0.53 -30.24
N SER A 485 -20.45 0.59 -30.61
CA SER A 485 -20.89 0.89 -31.99
C SER A 485 -20.93 2.39 -32.22
N ALA A 486 -21.30 2.84 -33.42
CA ALA A 486 -21.41 4.25 -33.76
C ALA A 486 -22.33 5.08 -32.85
N THR A 487 -23.34 4.45 -32.25
CA THR A 487 -24.36 5.14 -31.46
C THR A 487 -24.52 4.58 -30.06
N LYS A 488 -23.67 3.62 -29.64
CA LYS A 488 -23.82 2.93 -28.35
C LYS A 488 -22.51 2.90 -27.56
N TRP A 489 -22.63 3.36 -26.32
CA TRP A 489 -21.62 3.28 -25.27
C TRP A 489 -22.15 2.41 -24.14
N GLU A 490 -21.24 1.75 -23.43
CA GLU A 490 -21.56 0.89 -22.30
C GLU A 490 -20.74 1.29 -21.09
N LYS A 491 -21.34 1.11 -19.91
CA LYS A 491 -20.64 1.17 -18.61
C LYS A 491 -19.98 2.52 -18.29
N VAL A 492 -20.50 3.60 -18.88
CA VAL A 492 -20.08 4.96 -18.52
C VAL A 492 -20.52 5.25 -17.09
N GLY A 493 -19.58 5.73 -16.29
CA GLY A 493 -19.70 5.96 -14.87
C GLY A 493 -19.53 4.74 -13.99
N SER A 494 -19.42 3.53 -14.54
CA SER A 494 -19.21 2.30 -13.76
C SER A 494 -17.89 1.60 -14.03
N ASP A 495 -17.34 1.73 -15.23
CA ASP A 495 -16.13 1.00 -15.64
C ASP A 495 -15.19 1.90 -16.43
N VAL A 496 -13.91 1.55 -16.44
CA VAL A 496 -12.95 2.05 -17.42
C VAL A 496 -12.28 0.89 -18.14
N TYR A 497 -11.92 1.12 -19.40
CA TYR A 497 -11.20 0.14 -20.22
C TYR A 497 -10.02 0.83 -20.89
N TYR A 498 -8.83 0.27 -20.71
CA TYR A 498 -7.59 0.73 -21.34
C TYR A 498 -7.08 -0.31 -22.33
N TRP A 499 -6.81 0.11 -23.56
CA TRP A 499 -6.19 -0.79 -24.52
C TRP A 499 -4.80 -1.24 -24.04
N SER A 500 -4.51 -2.52 -24.25
CA SER A 500 -3.15 -3.04 -24.25
C SER A 500 -2.63 -3.18 -25.68
N ALA A 501 -1.31 -3.04 -25.84
CA ALA A 501 -0.63 -3.40 -27.09
C ALA A 501 -0.77 -4.90 -27.43
N THR A 502 -1.09 -5.76 -26.45
CA THR A 502 -1.13 -7.22 -26.64
C THR A 502 -2.37 -7.68 -27.44
N GLU A 503 -2.12 -8.40 -28.52
CA GLU A 503 -3.15 -9.03 -29.36
C GLU A 503 -3.65 -10.36 -28.76
N TYR A 504 -4.96 -10.65 -28.85
CA TYR A 504 -5.52 -11.95 -28.46
C TYR A 504 -5.84 -12.82 -29.70
N SER A 505 -6.68 -12.31 -30.60
CA SER A 505 -7.13 -13.01 -31.80
C SER A 505 -7.16 -12.09 -33.02
N ALA A 506 -7.62 -12.61 -34.16
CA ALA A 506 -7.86 -11.77 -35.34
C ALA A 506 -8.92 -10.68 -35.08
N ASN A 507 -9.86 -10.93 -34.16
CA ASN A 507 -10.96 -10.02 -33.87
C ASN A 507 -10.80 -9.28 -32.55
N ASP A 508 -10.02 -9.83 -31.60
CA ASP A 508 -9.98 -9.32 -30.23
C ASP A 508 -8.58 -8.86 -29.81
N GLY A 509 -8.53 -7.73 -29.10
CA GLY A 509 -7.36 -7.19 -28.42
C GLY A 509 -7.50 -7.33 -26.91
N ARG A 510 -6.38 -7.31 -26.18
CA ARG A 510 -6.41 -7.31 -24.71
C ARG A 510 -6.59 -5.90 -24.16
N TYR A 511 -7.23 -5.80 -22.99
CA TYR A 511 -7.43 -4.56 -22.26
C TYR A 511 -7.25 -4.75 -20.76
N PHE A 512 -6.96 -3.64 -20.06
CA PHE A 512 -7.02 -3.53 -18.61
C PHE A 512 -8.32 -2.83 -18.20
N ASN A 513 -9.02 -3.33 -17.18
CA ASN A 513 -10.31 -2.82 -16.74
C ASN A 513 -10.35 -2.63 -15.22
N ILE A 514 -11.01 -1.56 -14.80
CA ILE A 514 -11.37 -1.28 -13.40
C ILE A 514 -12.88 -1.00 -13.37
N ASN A 515 -13.59 -1.47 -12.34
CA ASN A 515 -15.04 -1.29 -12.19
C ASN A 515 -15.43 -0.68 -10.82
N ASN A 516 -16.68 -0.26 -10.68
CA ASN A 516 -17.20 0.43 -9.49
C ASN A 516 -17.59 -0.51 -8.33
N VAL A 517 -17.96 -1.77 -8.60
CA VAL A 517 -18.50 -2.71 -7.59
C VAL A 517 -17.40 -3.37 -6.77
N TYR A 518 -16.23 -3.57 -7.37
CA TYR A 518 -15.12 -4.28 -6.73
C TYR A 518 -13.89 -3.40 -6.72
N THR A 519 -13.00 -3.64 -5.76
CA THR A 519 -11.64 -3.09 -5.74
C THR A 519 -10.75 -3.75 -6.80
N ASN A 520 -11.35 -4.48 -7.74
CA ASN A 520 -10.64 -5.32 -8.68
C ASN A 520 -10.12 -4.57 -9.92
N SER A 521 -9.00 -5.06 -10.45
CA SER A 521 -8.58 -4.81 -11.83
C SER A 521 -8.47 -6.11 -12.62
N TYR A 522 -8.86 -6.09 -13.89
CA TYR A 522 -8.88 -7.30 -14.73
C TYR A 522 -8.19 -7.10 -16.07
N THR A 523 -7.58 -8.17 -16.56
CA THR A 523 -7.08 -8.28 -17.93
C THR A 523 -7.94 -9.25 -18.73
N TYR A 524 -8.66 -8.75 -19.74
CA TYR A 524 -9.55 -9.54 -20.60
C TYR A 524 -9.33 -9.18 -22.07
N GLN A 525 -10.16 -9.77 -22.95
CA GLN A 525 -10.18 -9.53 -24.37
C GLN A 525 -11.56 -9.09 -24.85
N ASN A 526 -11.60 -8.23 -25.87
CA ASN A 526 -12.82 -7.87 -26.58
C ASN A 526 -12.51 -7.39 -28.00
N SER A 527 -13.58 -7.13 -28.75
CA SER A 527 -13.50 -6.72 -30.15
C SER A 527 -12.59 -5.51 -30.34
N LYS A 528 -11.59 -5.66 -31.24
CA LYS A 528 -10.68 -4.59 -31.69
C LYS A 528 -11.40 -3.38 -32.30
N SER A 529 -12.67 -3.53 -32.66
CA SER A 529 -13.50 -2.45 -33.20
C SER A 529 -14.10 -1.53 -32.13
N TYR A 530 -14.04 -1.90 -30.86
CA TYR A 530 -14.53 -1.08 -29.76
C TYR A 530 -13.64 0.14 -29.55
N GLY A 531 -14.24 1.22 -29.05
CA GLY A 531 -13.52 2.42 -28.64
C GLY A 531 -13.20 2.34 -27.14
N GLN A 532 -11.91 2.36 -26.79
CA GLN A 532 -11.44 2.36 -25.40
C GLN A 532 -10.37 3.43 -25.20
N SER A 533 -10.16 3.81 -23.94
CA SER A 533 -9.18 4.83 -23.58
C SER A 533 -7.76 4.28 -23.77
N VAL A 534 -6.80 5.18 -23.99
CA VAL A 534 -5.38 4.86 -24.00
C VAL A 534 -4.71 5.64 -22.87
N ARG A 535 -3.84 4.95 -22.14
CA ARG A 535 -3.01 5.52 -21.08
C ARG A 535 -1.58 5.04 -21.30
N CYS A 536 -0.68 5.98 -21.53
CA CYS A 536 0.69 5.67 -21.91
C CYS A 536 1.58 5.53 -20.66
N VAL A 537 2.59 4.68 -20.78
CA VAL A 537 3.66 4.53 -19.79
C VAL A 537 4.97 5.07 -20.38
N LYS A 538 5.81 5.68 -19.55
CA LYS A 538 7.07 6.31 -19.98
C LYS A 538 8.14 5.25 -20.18
N GLY A 539 8.87 5.32 -21.28
CA GLY A 539 9.99 4.42 -21.57
C GLY A 539 10.05 4.00 -23.03
N ASP A 540 11.17 3.39 -23.42
CA ASP A 540 11.39 2.84 -24.75
C ASP A 540 10.66 1.48 -24.87
N PRO A 541 9.74 1.30 -25.84
CA PRO A 541 9.02 0.04 -26.01
C PRO A 541 9.93 -1.15 -26.29
N SER A 542 11.16 -0.97 -26.80
CA SER A 542 12.12 -2.07 -27.00
C SER A 542 12.62 -2.69 -25.69
N THR A 543 12.48 -1.97 -24.58
CA THR A 543 12.84 -2.43 -23.23
C THR A 543 11.64 -2.91 -22.42
N ALA A 544 10.43 -2.74 -22.95
CA ALA A 544 9.21 -3.15 -22.26
C ALA A 544 9.05 -4.68 -22.29
N PRO A 545 8.59 -5.30 -21.18
CA PRO A 545 8.43 -6.74 -21.10
C PRO A 545 7.36 -7.24 -22.09
N VAL A 546 7.72 -8.25 -22.88
CA VAL A 546 6.88 -8.83 -23.94
C VAL A 546 6.84 -10.36 -23.83
N ARG A 547 5.92 -10.98 -24.59
CA ARG A 547 5.71 -12.43 -24.57
C ARG A 547 7.01 -13.17 -24.96
N PRO A 548 7.44 -14.22 -24.22
CA PRO A 548 8.56 -15.06 -24.65
C PRO A 548 8.24 -15.73 -25.99
N SER A 549 9.08 -15.48 -26.99
CA SER A 549 8.94 -16.00 -28.34
C SER A 549 9.40 -17.46 -28.41
N SER A 550 8.45 -18.40 -28.30
CA SER A 550 8.69 -19.80 -28.64
C SER A 550 8.73 -19.95 -30.18
N SER A 551 9.88 -19.67 -30.80
CA SER A 551 10.11 -20.01 -32.21
C SER A 551 10.53 -21.46 -32.33
N SER A 552 9.62 -22.33 -32.78
CA SER A 552 9.98 -23.57 -33.46
C SER A 552 8.91 -23.87 -34.49
N SER A 553 9.27 -23.56 -35.74
CA SER A 553 8.57 -23.91 -36.97
C SER A 553 8.32 -25.41 -37.04
N VAL A 554 7.05 -25.82 -37.18
CA VAL A 554 6.72 -27.18 -37.63
C VAL A 554 5.89 -27.08 -38.90
N THR A 555 6.52 -27.54 -39.97
CA THR A 555 5.98 -27.82 -41.29
C THR A 555 4.80 -28.79 -41.19
N SER A 556 3.69 -28.46 -41.83
CA SER A 556 2.51 -29.31 -41.94
C SER A 556 2.76 -30.54 -42.83
N VAL A 557 2.51 -31.76 -42.35
CA VAL A 557 1.83 -32.81 -43.13
C VAL A 557 1.07 -33.78 -42.20
N SER A 558 -0.05 -34.26 -42.70
CA SER A 558 -1.17 -34.92 -42.03
C SER A 558 -0.98 -36.38 -41.59
N SER A 559 -1.85 -36.75 -40.65
CA SER A 559 -2.58 -38.03 -40.46
C SER A 559 -1.90 -39.26 -39.82
N SER A 560 -2.53 -39.67 -38.72
CA SER A 560 -3.03 -41.02 -38.37
C SER A 560 -2.16 -41.98 -37.53
N SER A 561 -2.67 -42.20 -36.32
CA SER A 561 -2.84 -43.48 -35.60
C SER A 561 -1.67 -44.19 -34.91
N VAL A 562 -1.99 -44.60 -33.67
CA VAL A 562 -1.57 -45.77 -32.85
C VAL A 562 -0.21 -45.80 -32.13
N GLU A 563 -0.35 -45.88 -30.80
CA GLU A 563 0.26 -46.79 -29.82
C GLU A 563 1.80 -46.92 -29.62
N SER A 564 2.17 -46.62 -28.36
CA SER A 564 2.91 -47.49 -27.42
C SER A 564 4.44 -47.65 -27.49
N SER A 565 5.03 -47.45 -26.29
CA SER A 565 6.27 -48.05 -25.74
C SER A 565 7.61 -47.55 -26.32
N SER A 566 8.73 -47.44 -25.59
CA SER A 566 9.10 -47.54 -24.17
C SER A 566 10.60 -47.19 -24.07
N SER A 567 11.06 -46.86 -22.85
CA SER A 567 12.38 -47.13 -22.25
C SER A 567 13.63 -46.41 -22.80
N GLU A 568 14.25 -45.55 -21.96
CA GLU A 568 15.56 -45.76 -21.28
C GLU A 568 16.75 -45.31 -22.15
N ALA A 569 17.87 -44.74 -21.70
CA ALA A 569 18.46 -44.38 -20.41
C ALA A 569 19.67 -43.46 -20.78
N SER A 570 19.86 -42.31 -20.11
CA SER A 570 20.94 -42.06 -19.13
C SER A 570 22.28 -41.46 -19.63
N SER A 571 22.82 -40.61 -18.75
CA SER A 571 24.21 -40.10 -18.56
C SER A 571 24.69 -39.01 -19.52
N SER A 572 24.88 -37.75 -19.07
CA SER A 572 25.88 -37.19 -18.13
C SER A 572 27.31 -37.29 -18.69
N SER A 573 28.15 -36.24 -18.74
CA SER A 573 28.54 -35.36 -17.64
C SER A 573 29.60 -34.33 -18.10
N GLN A 574 29.90 -33.38 -17.20
CA GLN A 574 31.09 -32.51 -17.06
C GLN A 574 31.07 -31.16 -17.80
N SER A 575 30.95 -29.98 -17.16
CA SER A 575 31.57 -29.32 -15.97
C SER A 575 32.74 -28.40 -16.31
N SER A 576 32.61 -27.11 -15.99
CA SER A 576 33.62 -26.16 -15.44
C SER A 576 33.12 -24.73 -15.72
N SER A 577 32.57 -23.99 -14.75
CA SER A 577 33.19 -23.23 -13.64
C SER A 577 34.00 -22.00 -14.10
N SER A 578 33.48 -20.78 -13.86
CA SER A 578 34.14 -19.73 -13.07
C SER A 578 33.35 -18.40 -13.04
N GLU A 579 32.81 -18.10 -11.87
CA GLU A 579 32.77 -16.84 -11.09
C GLU A 579 32.43 -15.45 -11.68
N THR A 580 31.42 -14.87 -11.01
CA THR A 580 31.23 -13.48 -10.53
C THR A 580 31.01 -12.34 -11.52
N SER A 581 29.87 -11.66 -11.37
CA SER A 581 29.78 -10.29 -10.79
C SER A 581 28.33 -9.82 -10.78
N GLY A 582 27.90 -9.21 -9.68
CA GLY A 582 26.52 -8.78 -9.44
C GLY A 582 26.05 -7.67 -10.38
N SER A 583 24.75 -7.71 -10.68
CA SER A 583 23.98 -6.56 -11.16
C SER A 583 22.50 -6.78 -10.89
N SER A 584 21.89 -5.73 -10.35
CA SER A 584 20.46 -5.43 -10.25
C SER A 584 19.63 -6.13 -11.32
N SER A 585 18.62 -6.91 -10.93
CA SER A 585 17.76 -7.62 -11.87
C SER A 585 16.28 -7.29 -11.65
N SER A 586 15.69 -6.71 -12.68
CA SER A 586 14.26 -6.55 -12.89
C SER A 586 13.62 -7.94 -13.05
N VAL A 587 12.47 -8.18 -12.41
CA VAL A 587 11.80 -9.49 -12.49
C VAL A 587 11.11 -9.65 -13.85
N VAL A 588 11.74 -10.43 -14.74
CA VAL A 588 11.18 -11.01 -15.98
C VAL A 588 10.66 -12.41 -15.64
N PRO A 589 9.55 -12.91 -16.23
CA PRO A 589 9.17 -14.32 -16.08
C PRO A 589 10.36 -15.22 -16.44
N GLU A 590 10.77 -16.09 -15.53
CA GLU A 590 12.00 -16.86 -15.71
C GLU A 590 11.88 -17.78 -16.93
N ASP A 591 12.97 -17.87 -17.70
CA ASP A 591 13.10 -18.86 -18.74
C ASP A 591 13.17 -20.25 -18.07
N PRO A 592 12.29 -21.20 -18.43
CA PRO A 592 12.38 -22.60 -17.98
C PRO A 592 13.77 -23.22 -18.12
N SER A 593 14.59 -22.72 -19.06
CA SER A 593 15.97 -23.18 -19.26
C SER A 593 16.99 -22.70 -18.20
N SER A 594 16.60 -21.72 -17.36
CA SER A 594 17.46 -21.09 -16.34
C SER A 594 17.25 -21.61 -14.91
N VAL A 595 16.38 -22.60 -14.75
CA VAL A 595 15.96 -23.15 -13.45
C VAL A 595 17.14 -23.83 -12.75
N VAL A 596 17.52 -23.29 -11.58
CA VAL A 596 18.57 -23.88 -10.74
C VAL A 596 17.94 -24.94 -9.84
N THR A 597 18.31 -26.20 -10.04
CA THR A 597 17.87 -27.32 -9.21
C THR A 597 18.89 -27.65 -8.14
N GLY A 598 18.42 -28.14 -6.99
CA GLY A 598 19.24 -28.52 -5.86
C GLY A 598 18.59 -29.62 -5.04
N THR A 599 19.16 -29.89 -3.87
CA THR A 599 18.60 -30.81 -2.90
C THR A 599 18.82 -30.26 -1.50
N MET A 600 17.91 -30.57 -0.58
CA MET A 600 18.06 -30.34 0.85
C MET A 600 17.81 -31.64 1.60
N THR A 601 18.49 -31.86 2.72
CA THR A 601 18.26 -33.02 3.60
C THR A 601 17.67 -32.55 4.92
N ASP A 602 16.52 -33.10 5.30
CA ASP A 602 15.87 -32.79 6.56
C ASP A 602 16.58 -33.57 7.66
N ASN A 603 17.24 -32.85 8.57
CA ASN A 603 18.02 -33.48 9.64
C ASN A 603 17.14 -34.19 10.68
N ARG A 604 15.82 -33.95 10.68
CA ARG A 604 14.88 -34.53 11.63
C ARG A 604 14.56 -35.98 11.31
N ASP A 605 14.50 -36.35 10.04
CA ASP A 605 14.16 -37.71 9.57
C ASP A 605 15.14 -38.30 8.54
N GLY A 606 16.13 -37.52 8.09
CA GLY A 606 17.13 -37.92 7.11
C GLY A 606 16.62 -37.94 5.66
N GLN A 607 15.39 -37.49 5.40
CA GLN A 607 14.82 -37.48 4.06
C GLN A 607 15.43 -36.34 3.22
N THR A 608 15.78 -36.65 1.97
CA THR A 608 16.33 -35.67 1.03
C THR A 608 15.26 -35.29 0.02
N TYR A 609 14.98 -33.99 -0.08
CA TYR A 609 14.02 -33.41 -1.01
C TYR A 609 14.76 -32.64 -2.10
N LYS A 610 14.25 -32.72 -3.32
CA LYS A 610 14.67 -31.83 -4.41
C LYS A 610 14.19 -30.42 -4.16
N THR A 611 15.00 -29.46 -4.59
CA THR A 611 14.69 -28.05 -4.52
C THR A 611 14.84 -27.41 -5.89
N VAL A 612 14.16 -26.29 -6.07
CA VAL A 612 14.18 -25.51 -7.29
C VAL A 612 14.20 -24.04 -6.92
N LYS A 613 15.10 -23.27 -7.52
CA LYS A 613 15.03 -21.81 -7.48
C LYS A 613 14.12 -21.31 -8.60
N ILE A 614 13.07 -20.59 -8.23
CA ILE A 614 12.15 -19.95 -9.17
C ILE A 614 12.00 -18.48 -8.75
N GLY A 615 12.44 -17.58 -9.62
CA GLY A 615 12.71 -16.19 -9.25
C GLY A 615 13.80 -16.12 -8.19
N ASP A 616 13.59 -15.32 -7.16
CA ASP A 616 14.57 -15.20 -6.07
C ASP A 616 14.41 -16.28 -4.99
N GLN A 617 13.32 -17.04 -5.00
CA GLN A 617 12.97 -17.98 -3.94
C GLN A 617 13.43 -19.40 -4.23
N VAL A 618 13.90 -20.10 -3.20
CA VAL A 618 14.23 -21.53 -3.29
C VAL A 618 13.08 -22.34 -2.70
N TRP A 619 12.42 -23.12 -3.55
CA TRP A 619 11.26 -23.94 -3.19
C TRP A 619 11.64 -25.42 -3.08
N MET A 620 10.94 -26.14 -2.21
CA MET A 620 10.87 -27.60 -2.34
C MET A 620 10.11 -27.96 -3.63
N ALA A 621 10.69 -28.83 -4.45
CA ALA A 621 10.02 -29.41 -5.62
C ALA A 621 9.15 -30.63 -5.25
N GLU A 622 9.33 -31.17 -4.05
CA GLU A 622 8.60 -32.32 -3.54
C GLU A 622 7.79 -31.91 -2.31
N ASN A 623 6.62 -32.52 -2.13
CA ASN A 623 5.80 -32.26 -0.95
C ASN A 623 6.51 -32.82 0.30
N LEU A 624 6.46 -32.07 1.40
CA LEU A 624 7.06 -32.48 2.66
C LEU A 624 6.43 -33.78 3.17
N ASN A 625 7.26 -34.69 3.66
CA ASN A 625 6.82 -36.00 4.14
C ASN A 625 7.32 -36.33 5.56
N PHE A 626 7.51 -35.28 6.37
CA PHE A 626 7.88 -35.35 7.78
C PHE A 626 6.68 -35.80 8.65
N GLU A 627 6.86 -36.87 9.42
CA GLU A 627 5.79 -37.44 10.25
C GLU A 627 5.57 -36.66 11.55
N THR A 628 4.32 -36.21 11.74
CA THR A 628 3.81 -35.61 12.98
C THR A 628 2.49 -36.27 13.38
N ASP A 629 2.08 -36.10 14.65
CA ASP A 629 0.82 -36.63 15.19
C ASP A 629 -0.42 -36.18 14.40
N SER A 630 -0.35 -35.04 13.70
CA SER A 630 -1.46 -34.47 12.90
C SER A 630 -1.11 -34.37 11.41
N SER A 631 -0.38 -35.38 10.92
CA SER A 631 -0.08 -35.57 9.51
C SER A 631 -0.52 -36.95 9.05
N PHE A 632 -1.10 -37.03 7.84
CA PHE A 632 -1.79 -38.22 7.35
C PHE A 632 -1.34 -38.58 5.95
N CYS A 633 -1.38 -39.88 5.65
CA CYS A 633 -1.33 -40.34 4.26
C CYS A 633 -2.72 -40.24 3.65
N TYR A 634 -2.80 -39.98 2.35
CA TYR A 634 -4.07 -40.10 1.66
C TYR A 634 -4.62 -41.53 1.82
N ASN A 635 -5.89 -41.66 2.22
CA ASN A 635 -6.55 -42.94 2.52
C ASN A 635 -5.76 -43.84 3.49
N ASP A 636 -4.99 -43.23 4.40
CA ASP A 636 -4.16 -43.90 5.42
C ASP A 636 -3.18 -44.96 4.88
N SER A 637 -2.78 -44.84 3.60
CA SER A 637 -1.81 -45.76 2.98
C SER A 637 -0.41 -45.18 2.91
N ALA A 638 0.55 -45.88 3.51
CA ALA A 638 1.97 -45.52 3.46
C ALA A 638 2.52 -45.36 2.03
N GLU A 639 1.97 -46.10 1.06
CA GLU A 639 2.37 -45.98 -0.35
C GLU A 639 2.02 -44.59 -0.92
N TYR A 640 0.91 -43.99 -0.47
CA TYR A 640 0.53 -42.64 -0.90
C TYR A 640 1.40 -41.56 -0.26
N CYS A 641 1.82 -41.73 1.00
CA CYS A 641 2.83 -40.86 1.60
C CYS A 641 4.15 -40.91 0.84
N ALA A 642 4.64 -42.12 0.53
CA ALA A 642 5.88 -42.30 -0.23
C ALA A 642 5.82 -41.67 -1.64
N LYS A 643 4.63 -41.63 -2.24
CA LYS A 643 4.42 -41.10 -3.60
C LYS A 643 4.15 -39.60 -3.63
N TYR A 644 3.34 -39.08 -2.70
CA TYR A 644 2.77 -37.73 -2.77
C TYR A 644 3.16 -36.82 -1.60
N GLY A 645 3.87 -37.34 -0.61
CA GLY A 645 4.10 -36.68 0.67
C GLY A 645 2.90 -36.79 1.62
N ARG A 646 3.06 -36.22 2.82
CA ARG A 646 2.00 -36.22 3.85
C ARG A 646 1.06 -35.03 3.69
N LEU A 647 -0.13 -35.18 4.23
CA LEU A 647 -1.17 -34.16 4.33
C LEU A 647 -1.25 -33.70 5.79
N TYR A 648 -1.08 -32.40 6.04
CA TYR A 648 -1.00 -31.82 7.37
C TYR A 648 -2.26 -31.02 7.65
N VAL A 649 -2.80 -31.12 8.85
CA VAL A 649 -3.74 -30.10 9.33
C VAL A 649 -3.00 -28.77 9.44
N TRP A 650 -3.73 -27.66 9.35
CA TRP A 650 -3.09 -26.34 9.23
C TRP A 650 -2.15 -26.01 10.41
N THR A 651 -2.55 -26.36 11.63
CA THR A 651 -1.70 -26.16 12.82
C THR A 651 -0.42 -26.98 12.77
N ALA A 652 -0.45 -28.18 12.21
CA ALA A 652 0.76 -28.98 12.02
C ALA A 652 1.62 -28.45 10.87
N ALA A 653 0.99 -27.89 9.83
CA ALA A 653 1.68 -27.28 8.70
C ALA A 653 2.54 -26.08 9.11
N MET A 654 2.06 -25.26 10.06
CA MET A 654 2.79 -24.10 10.61
C MET A 654 4.17 -24.47 11.18
N ASP A 655 4.28 -25.67 11.76
CA ASP A 655 5.51 -26.16 12.40
C ASP A 655 6.22 -27.26 11.58
N ALA A 656 5.71 -27.59 10.38
CA ALA A 656 6.16 -28.76 9.64
C ALA A 656 7.52 -28.54 8.95
N CYS A 657 7.82 -27.33 8.48
CA CYS A 657 9.04 -27.07 7.70
C CYS A 657 10.32 -27.17 8.56
N PRO A 658 11.43 -27.69 8.00
CA PRO A 658 12.70 -27.80 8.73
C PRO A 658 13.33 -26.43 8.95
N SER A 659 14.31 -26.33 9.86
CA SER A 659 15.04 -25.07 10.09
C SER A 659 15.64 -24.52 8.80
N ASP A 660 15.63 -23.18 8.66
CA ASP A 660 15.95 -22.42 7.45
C ASP A 660 14.95 -22.57 6.29
N TRP A 661 13.80 -23.20 6.53
CA TRP A 661 12.68 -23.28 5.61
C TRP A 661 11.38 -22.94 6.36
N HIS A 662 10.41 -22.34 5.69
CA HIS A 662 9.13 -22.00 6.31
C HIS A 662 7.94 -22.38 5.43
N LEU A 663 6.77 -22.41 6.06
CA LEU A 663 5.50 -22.57 5.36
C LEU A 663 5.22 -21.27 4.60
N PRO A 664 5.07 -21.31 3.27
CA PRO A 664 4.91 -20.11 2.47
C PRO A 664 3.64 -19.34 2.84
N ASP A 665 3.72 -18.00 2.85
CA ASP A 665 2.55 -17.13 2.91
C ASP A 665 1.90 -16.95 1.51
N LEU A 666 0.81 -16.18 1.40
CA LEU A 666 0.24 -15.94 0.07
C LEU A 666 1.11 -15.01 -0.79
N ALA A 667 1.94 -14.14 -0.22
CA ALA A 667 2.84 -13.27 -0.96
C ALA A 667 3.92 -14.09 -1.69
N GLU A 668 4.50 -15.07 -1.03
CA GLU A 668 5.48 -15.99 -1.59
C GLU A 668 4.87 -16.85 -2.68
N TRP A 669 3.69 -17.43 -2.45
CA TRP A 669 2.94 -18.09 -3.52
C TRP A 669 2.64 -17.14 -4.68
N ARG A 670 2.30 -15.87 -4.45
CA ARG A 670 2.08 -14.89 -5.53
C ARG A 670 3.35 -14.62 -6.31
N MET A 671 4.51 -14.51 -5.65
CA MET A 671 5.81 -14.34 -6.32
C MET A 671 6.14 -15.53 -7.22
N LEU A 672 5.97 -16.76 -6.72
CA LEU A 672 6.11 -17.97 -7.53
C LEU A 672 5.18 -17.95 -8.76
N LEU A 673 3.90 -17.66 -8.56
CA LEU A 673 2.91 -17.62 -9.64
C LEU A 673 3.25 -16.55 -10.68
N ALA A 674 3.74 -15.38 -10.24
CA ALA A 674 4.20 -14.32 -11.12
C ALA A 674 5.42 -14.75 -11.95
N ALA A 675 6.43 -15.36 -11.31
CA ALA A 675 7.64 -15.83 -11.96
C ALA A 675 7.35 -16.84 -13.08
N VAL A 676 6.31 -17.68 -12.91
CA VAL A 676 5.91 -18.66 -13.92
C VAL A 676 4.85 -18.14 -14.91
N GLY A 677 4.45 -16.87 -14.84
CA GLY A 677 3.59 -16.23 -15.85
C GLY A 677 2.10 -16.09 -15.51
N GLY A 678 1.76 -16.19 -14.23
CA GLY A 678 0.44 -15.86 -13.67
C GLY A 678 -0.46 -17.08 -13.39
N ASP A 679 -1.37 -16.90 -12.44
CA ASP A 679 -2.33 -17.90 -11.93
C ASP A 679 -3.09 -18.65 -13.04
N SER A 680 -3.50 -17.96 -14.11
CA SER A 680 -4.30 -18.53 -15.21
C SER A 680 -3.60 -19.63 -16.03
N ILE A 681 -2.26 -19.68 -16.01
CA ILE A 681 -1.44 -20.67 -16.73
C ILE A 681 -0.44 -21.41 -15.83
N ALA A 682 -0.20 -20.90 -14.62
CA ALA A 682 0.74 -21.48 -13.68
C ALA A 682 0.42 -22.95 -13.38
N GLY A 683 -0.86 -23.34 -13.40
CA GLY A 683 -1.25 -24.73 -13.20
C GLY A 683 -0.67 -25.63 -14.27
N THR A 684 -0.68 -25.23 -15.54
CA THR A 684 -0.02 -26.01 -16.61
C THR A 684 1.48 -26.10 -16.38
N LYS A 685 2.12 -25.00 -15.98
CA LYS A 685 3.58 -24.92 -15.88
C LYS A 685 4.18 -25.58 -14.64
N LEU A 686 3.43 -25.62 -13.53
CA LEU A 686 3.89 -26.15 -12.25
C LEU A 686 3.48 -27.61 -12.00
N LYS A 687 2.40 -28.08 -12.64
CA LYS A 687 1.94 -29.47 -12.48
C LYS A 687 2.91 -30.47 -13.08
N SER A 688 2.99 -31.63 -12.42
CA SER A 688 3.74 -32.78 -12.92
C SER A 688 3.28 -33.20 -14.32
N THR A 689 4.22 -33.76 -15.08
CA THR A 689 3.98 -34.27 -16.45
C THR A 689 3.13 -35.54 -16.52
N SER A 690 2.83 -36.15 -15.37
CA SER A 690 1.97 -37.33 -15.25
C SER A 690 1.24 -37.37 -13.91
N GLY A 691 0.21 -38.21 -13.82
CA GLY A 691 -0.55 -38.49 -12.58
C GLY A 691 -1.87 -37.74 -12.44
N TRP A 692 -2.15 -36.75 -13.29
CA TRP A 692 -3.42 -36.03 -13.32
C TRP A 692 -4.44 -36.72 -14.23
N ASN A 693 -5.68 -36.81 -13.76
CA ASN A 693 -6.82 -37.35 -14.49
C ASN A 693 -7.24 -36.40 -15.62
N SER A 694 -8.09 -36.89 -16.52
CA SER A 694 -8.75 -36.10 -17.57
C SER A 694 -7.77 -35.31 -18.47
N ASP A 695 -6.63 -35.92 -18.78
CA ASP A 695 -5.53 -35.30 -19.54
C ASP A 695 -5.02 -33.98 -18.93
N GLY A 696 -5.22 -33.79 -17.62
CA GLY A 696 -4.89 -32.55 -16.90
C GLY A 696 -3.42 -32.42 -16.48
N ASN A 697 -2.51 -33.18 -17.10
CA ASN A 697 -1.09 -33.12 -16.77
C ASN A 697 -0.50 -31.74 -17.12
N GLY A 698 0.49 -31.30 -16.33
CA GLY A 698 1.26 -30.11 -16.63
C GLY A 698 2.43 -30.38 -17.56
N THR A 699 3.19 -29.33 -17.85
CA THR A 699 4.46 -29.39 -18.56
C THR A 699 5.66 -29.42 -17.62
N ASP A 700 5.45 -29.08 -16.34
CA ASP A 700 6.48 -28.99 -15.30
C ASP A 700 7.71 -28.18 -15.74
N ASP A 701 7.47 -27.06 -16.43
CA ASP A 701 8.49 -26.23 -17.07
C ASP A 701 9.59 -25.82 -16.07
N PHE A 702 9.23 -25.64 -14.80
CA PHE A 702 10.11 -25.15 -13.76
C PHE A 702 10.61 -26.25 -12.82
N GLY A 703 10.29 -27.52 -13.06
CA GLY A 703 10.67 -28.61 -12.15
C GLY A 703 10.11 -28.46 -10.73
N PHE A 704 9.00 -27.72 -10.59
CA PHE A 704 8.29 -27.56 -9.33
C PHE A 704 7.51 -28.84 -9.00
N THR A 705 7.02 -29.58 -9.99
CA THR A 705 6.41 -30.91 -9.85
C THR A 705 5.24 -30.97 -8.86
N VAL A 706 4.13 -30.27 -9.14
CA VAL A 706 2.90 -30.45 -8.35
C VAL A 706 2.23 -31.78 -8.69
N LEU A 707 2.15 -32.68 -7.72
CA LEU A 707 1.43 -33.95 -7.81
C LEU A 707 -0.01 -33.81 -7.27
N PRO A 708 -1.01 -34.49 -7.87
CA PRO A 708 -2.40 -34.44 -7.43
C PRO A 708 -2.63 -35.35 -6.21
N ALA A 709 -2.15 -34.89 -5.05
CA ALA A 709 -2.14 -35.62 -3.78
C ALA A 709 -3.53 -35.75 -3.11
N GLY A 710 -4.55 -35.03 -3.60
CA GLY A 710 -5.83 -34.90 -2.92
C GLY A 710 -5.71 -34.16 -1.58
N GLY A 711 -6.61 -34.46 -0.65
CA GLY A 711 -6.58 -33.93 0.72
C GLY A 711 -7.21 -34.89 1.73
N TRP A 712 -6.87 -34.76 3.01
CA TRP A 712 -7.38 -35.61 4.10
C TRP A 712 -8.58 -34.92 4.77
N GLY A 713 -9.68 -35.65 5.00
CA GLY A 713 -10.91 -35.05 5.51
C GLY A 713 -11.56 -34.02 4.56
N SER A 714 -11.16 -34.02 3.28
CA SER A 714 -11.60 -33.07 2.25
C SER A 714 -12.35 -33.78 1.11
N LYS A 715 -12.88 -33.01 0.14
CA LYS A 715 -13.46 -33.54 -1.10
C LYS A 715 -12.45 -33.62 -2.26
N ASP A 716 -11.17 -33.40 -1.98
CA ASP A 716 -10.11 -33.41 -2.98
C ASP A 716 -9.57 -34.85 -3.14
N PHE A 717 -9.79 -35.43 -4.32
CA PHE A 717 -9.37 -36.80 -4.63
C PHE A 717 -7.98 -36.84 -5.28
N VAL A 718 -7.22 -37.88 -4.96
CA VAL A 718 -5.96 -38.19 -5.67
C VAL A 718 -6.21 -38.30 -7.17
N GLY A 719 -5.33 -37.69 -7.96
CA GLY A 719 -5.44 -37.61 -9.42
C GLY A 719 -6.26 -36.43 -9.93
N GLU A 720 -7.08 -35.77 -9.11
CA GLU A 720 -7.95 -34.67 -9.54
C GLU A 720 -7.51 -33.30 -9.03
N ALA A 721 -6.94 -33.24 -7.83
CA ALA A 721 -6.58 -32.00 -7.17
C ALA A 721 -5.28 -32.09 -6.37
N ALA A 722 -4.61 -30.96 -6.24
CA ALA A 722 -3.53 -30.73 -5.29
C ALA A 722 -3.88 -29.49 -4.45
N ALA A 723 -3.74 -29.59 -3.14
CA ALA A 723 -3.97 -28.49 -2.21
C ALA A 723 -2.77 -28.28 -1.30
N PHE A 724 -2.41 -27.03 -1.06
CA PHE A 724 -1.27 -26.60 -0.26
C PHE A 724 -1.72 -25.61 0.80
N TRP A 725 -1.26 -25.79 2.04
CA TRP A 725 -1.46 -24.77 3.07
C TRP A 725 -0.54 -23.57 2.86
N THR A 726 -1.04 -22.41 3.28
CA THR A 726 -0.22 -21.20 3.49
C THR A 726 -0.20 -20.86 4.97
N SER A 727 0.71 -19.98 5.39
CA SER A 727 0.78 -19.49 6.78
C SER A 727 -0.31 -18.48 7.16
N GLU A 728 -1.19 -18.08 6.22
CA GLU A 728 -2.25 -17.10 6.46
C GLU A 728 -3.56 -17.73 6.96
N TRP A 729 -4.19 -17.10 7.97
CA TRP A 729 -5.52 -17.48 8.47
C TRP A 729 -6.65 -16.67 7.81
N TYR A 730 -7.91 -17.09 7.96
CA TYR A 730 -9.07 -16.38 7.42
C TYR A 730 -9.78 -15.58 8.51
N ASP A 731 -9.74 -14.26 8.43
CA ASP A 731 -10.15 -13.34 9.51
C ASP A 731 -11.65 -13.38 9.87
N GLU A 732 -12.51 -13.84 8.97
CA GLU A 732 -13.96 -13.89 9.21
C GLU A 732 -14.38 -15.14 10.03
N TYR A 733 -13.57 -16.20 10.02
CA TYR A 733 -13.85 -17.44 10.75
C TYR A 733 -12.55 -18.03 11.33
N ASP A 734 -12.37 -17.93 12.65
CA ASP A 734 -11.17 -18.38 13.39
C ASP A 734 -10.71 -19.83 13.08
N ASN A 735 -11.63 -20.70 12.65
CA ASN A 735 -11.38 -22.09 12.31
C ASN A 735 -10.97 -22.32 10.84
N TYR A 736 -10.71 -21.27 10.05
CA TYR A 736 -10.34 -21.37 8.64
C TYR A 736 -8.97 -20.77 8.35
N ALA A 737 -8.29 -21.35 7.36
CA ALA A 737 -7.01 -20.86 6.85
C ALA A 737 -7.00 -20.84 5.33
N TYR A 738 -6.11 -20.02 4.76
CA TYR A 738 -5.91 -19.93 3.32
C TYR A 738 -4.96 -21.02 2.81
N GLY A 739 -5.21 -21.44 1.58
CA GLY A 739 -4.36 -22.36 0.85
C GLY A 739 -4.40 -22.12 -0.65
N ILE A 740 -3.52 -22.81 -1.35
CA ILE A 740 -3.42 -22.81 -2.82
C ILE A 740 -3.90 -24.16 -3.34
N ARG A 741 -4.78 -24.14 -4.36
CA ARG A 741 -5.36 -25.35 -4.96
C ARG A 741 -5.22 -25.34 -6.47
N LEU A 742 -4.86 -26.51 -7.01
CA LEU A 742 -4.78 -26.81 -8.43
C LEU A 742 -5.72 -27.97 -8.76
N TYR A 743 -6.37 -27.89 -9.92
CA TYR A 743 -7.21 -28.95 -10.49
C TYR A 743 -6.62 -29.43 -11.83
N THR A 744 -7.38 -30.23 -12.58
CA THR A 744 -7.00 -30.70 -13.92
C THR A 744 -6.90 -29.58 -14.96
N ASP A 745 -7.45 -28.39 -14.69
CA ASP A 745 -7.33 -27.21 -15.56
C ASP A 745 -5.99 -26.45 -15.41
N THR A 746 -5.87 -25.31 -16.08
CA THR A 746 -4.62 -24.53 -16.14
C THR A 746 -4.43 -23.57 -14.97
N ILE A 747 -5.44 -23.43 -14.10
CA ILE A 747 -5.56 -22.30 -13.19
C ILE A 747 -5.17 -22.71 -11.77
N VAL A 748 -4.32 -21.90 -11.15
CA VAL A 748 -4.05 -21.97 -9.70
C VAL A 748 -5.02 -21.07 -8.96
N ARG A 749 -5.64 -21.58 -7.90
CA ARG A 749 -6.69 -20.87 -7.15
C ARG A 749 -6.31 -20.73 -5.68
N LYS A 750 -6.58 -19.55 -5.12
CA LYS A 750 -6.68 -19.42 -3.66
C LYS A 750 -7.97 -20.07 -3.17
N PHE A 751 -7.90 -20.82 -2.08
CA PHE A 751 -9.07 -21.30 -1.35
C PHE A 751 -8.91 -20.99 0.14
N TYR A 752 -10.00 -21.06 0.88
CA TYR A 752 -9.96 -21.16 2.34
C TYR A 752 -10.71 -22.42 2.76
N SER A 753 -10.23 -23.07 3.80
CA SER A 753 -10.91 -24.23 4.36
C SER A 753 -10.65 -24.37 5.84
N ASN A 754 -11.43 -25.26 6.45
CA ASN A 754 -11.35 -25.51 7.87
C ASN A 754 -9.96 -26.07 8.23
N LYS A 755 -9.33 -25.52 9.28
CA LYS A 755 -7.98 -25.86 9.74
C LYS A 755 -7.78 -27.35 10.08
N TYR A 756 -8.86 -28.12 10.28
CA TYR A 756 -8.84 -29.55 10.59
C TYR A 756 -8.75 -30.47 9.36
N ILE A 757 -8.80 -29.95 8.12
CA ILE A 757 -8.52 -30.78 6.94
C ILE A 757 -7.01 -30.89 6.69
N GLY A 758 -6.57 -31.98 6.05
CA GLY A 758 -5.18 -32.16 5.66
C GLY A 758 -4.91 -31.69 4.23
N SER A 759 -3.94 -30.80 4.06
CA SER A 759 -3.40 -30.39 2.75
C SER A 759 -1.89 -30.61 2.71
N SER A 760 -1.31 -30.65 1.50
CA SER A 760 0.13 -30.80 1.33
C SER A 760 0.88 -29.57 1.87
N VAL A 761 2.14 -29.76 2.25
CA VAL A 761 3.06 -28.67 2.60
C VAL A 761 4.20 -28.65 1.59
N ARG A 762 4.55 -27.44 1.16
CA ARG A 762 5.70 -27.19 0.28
C ARG A 762 6.46 -26.00 0.83
N CYS A 763 7.61 -26.28 1.45
CA CYS A 763 8.37 -25.25 2.13
C CYS A 763 9.16 -24.40 1.13
N VAL A 764 9.40 -23.16 1.52
CA VAL A 764 10.19 -22.18 0.79
C VAL A 764 11.32 -21.66 1.68
N LYS A 765 12.37 -21.15 1.06
CA LYS A 765 13.54 -20.54 1.69
C LYS A 765 13.92 -19.28 0.90
N ASP A 766 14.11 -18.19 1.63
CA ASP A 766 14.57 -16.90 1.12
C ASP A 766 16.10 -16.85 0.90
#